data_AF-A0A549TCX1-F1
#
_entry.id   AF-A0A549TCX1-F1
#
_cell.length_a   1.000
_cell.length_b   1.000
_cell.length_c   1.000
_cell.angle_alpha   90.00
_cell.angle_beta   90.00
_cell.angle_gamma   90.00
#
_symmetry.space_group_name_H-M   'P 1'
#
loop_
_entity.id
_entity.type
_entity.pdbx_description
1 polymer ?
#
loop_
_entity_poly.entity_id
_entity_poly.type
_entity_poly.pdbx_seq_one_letter_code
_entity_poly.pdbx_strand_id
1 'polypeptide(L)'
;MADAEAKKALTELLKAESAHQKRKAKLSLQSIQRISAALSSYKNAKGEHDIAAAAIDTLEHFGTAPFPSVEGRRKAIVGMAHARMEDALYHFRRSAIAGDLVRHNKADLDNVLREAFGQNTGDASAKHFAKVWEDTHEWLRQRFNGAGGAIGKLERWGLPQHHDARALRKAGLQTWKDAIRPLLDVSRMKHPLTGRAVDPGELDDILTEIWTNVATEGWAKKEPSRQAFGRGALANQRADHRFLIFRNADSWLAYQRDFGSGGDIFASMMGHINAMAKDIAAMEVLGPNPSGTIEWMKQAIRKQAMQKAAGQKSVLAGDAAKANDLAASAERKLDSLWGSIRGTLETPVNSTWAAGFASVRSLITASVLGSAMLSSPSDIGTTMVARSFAGIGAQGAMRDIVQAMSSSTRREAVAAGLILDNAMHVFHAQARYIGTIDGPGWSSFLADRVLTLSGLTPWTQSARHAFGLAFMRTAAENAVKSFDQLPDAFRATFARYGIRPADWDRMRRMPLHDMGSGVKILRPQEIAERIDDKLAERFLEMIQSETEYAVPNGSQRSKVALVDQNRPGTFLGEVVRSFAQFKSFGAVFLILHGRRMHQLLQAGQTAKGAAYAGSLLISTTLFGALSLQLKGLAQGRDPQDMRNKAFWGAAILQGGGLGIYGDFLFSNINRQGDGFATTLGGPVIQRANDLWNLTAGNVVQLASGEKTHFGRELVKFMKGSTPGGTIWYTRLAWERILMDQLQFLVDPEADKAFKQRQRFFAKEFGQQFWWAPGRTAPQRAPNIGAALGAVPSPR
;
A
#
# COMPACT_ATOMS: atom_id res chain seq x y z
N MET A 1 15.57 -32.26 7.21
CA MET A 1 14.48 -31.47 7.88
C MET A 1 13.27 -31.39 6.97
N ALA A 2 13.44 -30.96 5.72
CA ALA A 2 12.41 -31.09 4.69
C ALA A 2 11.92 -32.53 4.52
N ASP A 3 12.80 -33.53 4.65
CA ASP A 3 12.41 -34.95 4.50
C ASP A 3 11.39 -35.41 5.55
N ALA A 4 11.41 -34.86 6.76
CA ALA A 4 10.45 -35.23 7.80
C ALA A 4 9.05 -34.66 7.50
N GLU A 5 8.98 -33.39 7.12
CA GLU A 5 7.71 -32.76 6.73
C GLU A 5 7.21 -33.30 5.38
N ALA A 6 8.11 -33.60 4.46
CA ALA A 6 7.81 -34.28 3.20
C ALA A 6 7.28 -35.69 3.44
N LYS A 7 7.89 -36.46 4.35
CA LYS A 7 7.37 -37.78 4.79
C LYS A 7 5.99 -37.64 5.43
N LYS A 8 5.77 -36.62 6.27
CA LYS A 8 4.45 -36.36 6.87
C LYS A 8 3.40 -36.02 5.81
N ALA A 9 3.70 -35.10 4.89
CA ALA A 9 2.82 -34.76 3.77
C ALA A 9 2.57 -35.95 2.83
N LEU A 10 3.58 -36.81 2.63
CA LEU A 10 3.45 -38.06 1.89
C LEU A 10 2.55 -39.06 2.64
N THR A 11 2.68 -39.19 3.96
CA THR A 11 1.79 -40.01 4.78
C THR A 11 0.35 -39.50 4.71
N GLU A 12 0.13 -38.19 4.79
CA GLU A 12 -1.19 -37.58 4.59
C GLU A 12 -1.73 -37.84 3.17
N LEU A 13 -0.86 -37.82 2.15
CA LEU A 13 -1.23 -38.17 0.77
C LEU A 13 -1.64 -39.65 0.65
N LEU A 14 -0.95 -40.54 1.35
CA LEU A 14 -1.25 -41.98 1.37
C LEU A 14 -2.53 -42.29 2.16
N LYS A 15 -2.84 -41.50 3.19
CA LYS A 15 -4.08 -41.60 4.00
C LYS A 15 -5.27 -40.85 3.40
N ALA A 16 -5.05 -40.00 2.41
CA ALA A 16 -6.11 -39.20 1.80
C ALA A 16 -7.11 -40.08 1.05
N GLU A 17 -8.37 -40.07 1.50
CA GLU A 17 -9.45 -40.88 0.93
C GLU A 17 -10.07 -40.19 -0.30
N SER A 18 -10.07 -38.86 -0.34
CA SER A 18 -10.60 -38.08 -1.48
C SER A 18 -9.53 -37.57 -2.43
N ALA A 19 -9.88 -37.43 -3.72
CA ALA A 19 -8.99 -36.82 -4.73
C ALA A 19 -8.56 -35.39 -4.35
N HIS A 20 -9.43 -34.64 -3.66
CA HIS A 20 -9.12 -33.29 -3.17
C HIS A 20 -8.05 -33.30 -2.07
N GLN A 21 -8.15 -34.19 -1.08
CA GLN A 21 -7.14 -34.36 -0.04
C GLN A 21 -5.79 -34.80 -0.63
N LYS A 22 -5.78 -35.74 -1.59
CA LYS A 22 -4.57 -36.16 -2.31
C LYS A 22 -3.89 -34.98 -3.02
N ARG A 23 -4.67 -34.15 -3.73
CA ARG A 23 -4.17 -32.94 -4.39
C ARG A 23 -3.57 -31.95 -3.39
N LYS A 24 -4.26 -31.68 -2.28
CA LYS A 24 -3.80 -30.78 -1.23
C LYS A 24 -2.48 -31.24 -0.61
N ALA A 25 -2.36 -32.54 -0.30
CA ALA A 25 -1.13 -33.12 0.22
C ALA A 25 0.03 -33.02 -0.79
N LYS A 26 -0.22 -33.29 -2.08
CA LYS A 26 0.78 -33.13 -3.16
C LYS A 26 1.25 -31.68 -3.28
N LEU A 27 0.34 -30.70 -3.25
CA LEU A 27 0.69 -29.29 -3.30
C LEU A 27 1.51 -28.87 -2.07
N SER A 28 1.17 -29.38 -0.88
CA SER A 28 1.94 -29.15 0.35
C SER A 28 3.37 -29.73 0.25
N LEU A 29 3.51 -30.93 -0.33
CA LEU A 29 4.80 -31.55 -0.58
C LEU A 29 5.64 -30.73 -1.59
N GLN A 30 5.04 -30.28 -2.67
CA GLN A 30 5.72 -29.46 -3.68
C GLN A 30 6.14 -28.10 -3.11
N SER A 31 5.28 -27.44 -2.32
CA SER A 31 5.60 -26.16 -1.70
C SER A 31 6.75 -26.30 -0.70
N ILE A 32 6.73 -27.32 0.16
CA ILE A 32 7.79 -27.49 1.17
C ILE A 32 9.13 -27.83 0.53
N GLN A 33 9.15 -28.64 -0.54
CA GLN A 33 10.36 -28.94 -1.30
C GLN A 33 10.94 -27.67 -1.96
N ARG A 34 10.09 -26.88 -2.64
CA ARG A 34 10.51 -25.63 -3.27
C ARG A 34 11.04 -24.63 -2.25
N ILE A 35 10.32 -24.42 -1.14
CA ILE A 35 10.71 -23.46 -0.10
C ILE A 35 12.00 -23.94 0.57
N SER A 36 12.12 -25.22 0.92
CA SER A 36 13.36 -25.75 1.50
C SER A 36 14.56 -25.59 0.56
N ALA A 37 14.38 -25.83 -0.74
CA ALA A 37 15.44 -25.61 -1.72
C ALA A 37 15.83 -24.12 -1.78
N ALA A 38 14.84 -23.21 -1.85
CA ALA A 38 15.07 -21.78 -1.85
C ALA A 38 15.82 -21.33 -0.58
N LEU A 39 15.35 -21.73 0.60
CA LEU A 39 15.94 -21.39 1.90
C LEU A 39 17.39 -21.90 2.06
N SER A 40 17.66 -23.12 1.63
CA SER A 40 18.99 -23.74 1.78
C SER A 40 20.00 -23.22 0.75
N SER A 41 19.56 -22.95 -0.48
CA SER A 41 20.43 -22.45 -1.55
C SER A 41 20.65 -20.93 -1.52
N TYR A 42 19.83 -20.19 -0.77
CA TYR A 42 19.89 -18.73 -0.75
C TYR A 42 21.22 -18.26 -0.18
N LYS A 43 21.83 -17.32 -0.90
CA LYS A 43 23.03 -16.63 -0.47
C LYS A 43 22.73 -15.15 -0.33
N ASN A 44 23.16 -14.57 0.78
CA ASN A 44 23.08 -13.12 1.00
C ASN A 44 24.08 -12.38 0.08
N ALA A 45 24.10 -11.06 0.16
CA ALA A 45 24.97 -10.25 -0.69
C ALA A 45 26.47 -10.50 -0.45
N LYS A 46 26.87 -11.04 0.71
CA LYS A 46 28.26 -11.47 1.01
C LYS A 46 28.60 -12.86 0.44
N GLY A 47 27.63 -13.56 -0.15
CA GLY A 47 27.80 -14.93 -0.63
C GLY A 47 27.63 -16.02 0.45
N GLU A 48 27.23 -15.66 1.66
CA GLU A 48 26.99 -16.59 2.77
C GLU A 48 25.59 -17.19 2.69
N HIS A 49 25.41 -18.42 3.14
CA HIS A 49 24.08 -18.99 3.31
C HIS A 49 23.33 -18.26 4.44
N ASP A 50 22.08 -17.86 4.17
CA ASP A 50 21.25 -17.13 5.13
C ASP A 50 19.78 -17.55 5.06
N ILE A 51 19.47 -18.64 5.76
CA ILE A 51 18.09 -19.15 5.85
C ILE A 51 17.10 -18.11 6.43
N ALA A 52 17.55 -17.24 7.33
CA ALA A 52 16.68 -16.25 7.96
C ALA A 52 16.31 -15.15 6.95
N ALA A 53 17.28 -14.60 6.22
CA ALA A 53 17.01 -13.64 5.16
C ALA A 53 16.12 -14.23 4.06
N ALA A 54 16.37 -15.49 3.67
CA ALA A 54 15.57 -16.19 2.67
C ALA A 54 14.10 -16.36 3.08
N ALA A 55 13.84 -16.69 4.35
CA ALA A 55 12.48 -16.84 4.87
C ALA A 55 11.72 -15.50 4.88
N ILE A 56 12.39 -14.41 5.29
CA ILE A 56 11.80 -13.06 5.28
C ILE A 56 11.57 -12.60 3.82
N ASP A 57 12.51 -12.88 2.90
CA ASP A 57 12.35 -12.58 1.48
C ASP A 57 11.20 -13.35 0.85
N THR A 58 10.88 -14.57 1.31
CA THR A 58 9.69 -15.32 0.85
C THR A 58 8.37 -14.56 1.10
N LEU A 59 8.32 -13.66 2.09
CA LEU A 59 7.14 -12.84 2.38
C LEU A 59 7.07 -11.56 1.54
N GLU A 60 8.16 -10.81 1.45
CA GLU A 60 8.26 -9.59 0.63
C GLU A 60 9.74 -9.34 0.30
N HIS A 61 10.10 -9.07 -0.95
CA HIS A 61 11.44 -8.59 -1.31
C HIS A 61 11.41 -7.67 -2.53
N PHE A 62 12.50 -6.95 -2.75
CA PHE A 62 12.65 -5.98 -3.85
C PHE A 62 13.92 -6.29 -4.66
N GLY A 63 13.95 -7.48 -5.28
CA GLY A 63 15.11 -7.97 -6.03
C GLY A 63 16.24 -8.54 -5.19
N THR A 64 15.99 -8.85 -3.91
CA THR A 64 16.99 -9.43 -3.00
C THR A 64 17.02 -10.96 -3.02
N ALA A 65 16.04 -11.58 -3.70
CA ALA A 65 15.94 -13.01 -3.89
C ALA A 65 15.42 -13.31 -5.32
N PRO A 66 15.90 -14.40 -5.96
CA PRO A 66 15.50 -14.78 -7.31
C PRO A 66 14.23 -15.64 -7.38
N PHE A 67 13.55 -15.85 -6.25
CA PHE A 67 12.30 -16.59 -6.13
C PHE A 67 11.16 -15.62 -5.79
N PRO A 68 9.90 -15.94 -6.08
CA PRO A 68 8.77 -15.04 -5.82
C PRO A 68 8.52 -14.82 -4.33
N SER A 69 7.91 -13.69 -3.99
CA SER A 69 7.42 -13.39 -2.64
C SER A 69 5.90 -13.35 -2.56
N VAL A 70 5.33 -13.57 -1.37
CA VAL A 70 3.87 -13.49 -1.16
C VAL A 70 3.32 -12.12 -1.57
N GLU A 71 3.95 -11.02 -1.14
CA GLU A 71 3.46 -9.67 -1.46
C GLU A 71 3.67 -9.31 -2.93
N GLY A 72 4.80 -9.71 -3.53
CA GLY A 72 5.02 -9.58 -4.98
C GLY A 72 3.92 -10.30 -5.77
N ARG A 73 3.69 -11.58 -5.46
CA ARG A 73 2.66 -12.40 -6.09
C ARG A 73 1.27 -11.78 -5.96
N ARG A 74 0.91 -11.27 -4.78
CA ARG A 74 -0.36 -10.58 -4.54
C ARG A 74 -0.53 -9.39 -5.47
N LYS A 75 0.51 -8.56 -5.57
CA LYS A 75 0.57 -7.38 -6.45
C LYS A 75 0.43 -7.76 -7.94
N ALA A 76 1.09 -8.84 -8.38
CA ALA A 76 0.94 -9.34 -9.75
C ALA A 76 -0.49 -9.84 -10.05
N ILE A 77 -1.10 -10.61 -9.15
CA ILE A 77 -2.48 -11.10 -9.32
C ILE A 77 -3.48 -9.93 -9.37
N VAL A 78 -3.33 -8.94 -8.50
CA VAL A 78 -4.14 -7.70 -8.54
C VAL A 78 -3.96 -6.98 -9.87
N GLY A 79 -2.71 -6.81 -10.32
CA GLY A 79 -2.42 -6.18 -11.60
C GLY A 79 -3.10 -6.88 -12.77
N MET A 80 -3.01 -8.21 -12.83
CA MET A 80 -3.70 -9.01 -13.85
C MET A 80 -5.23 -8.93 -13.75
N ALA A 81 -5.79 -8.89 -12.55
CA ALA A 81 -7.24 -8.68 -12.36
C ALA A 81 -7.68 -7.29 -12.85
N HIS A 82 -6.91 -6.24 -12.55
CA HIS A 82 -7.17 -4.90 -13.06
C HIS A 82 -7.07 -4.82 -14.58
N ALA A 83 -6.11 -5.51 -15.19
CA ALA A 83 -6.00 -5.57 -16.65
C ALA A 83 -7.22 -6.22 -17.30
N ARG A 84 -7.74 -7.31 -16.73
CA ARG A 84 -8.97 -7.97 -17.19
C ARG A 84 -10.21 -7.08 -17.06
N MET A 85 -10.17 -6.12 -16.14
CA MET A 85 -11.27 -5.20 -15.84
C MET A 85 -10.98 -3.77 -16.30
N GLU A 86 -10.01 -3.53 -17.18
CA GLU A 86 -9.54 -2.18 -17.52
C GLU A 86 -10.70 -1.26 -17.94
N ASP A 87 -11.53 -1.76 -18.85
CA ASP A 87 -12.67 -1.04 -19.39
C ASP A 87 -13.75 -0.79 -18.34
N ALA A 88 -14.05 -1.77 -17.48
CA ALA A 88 -14.95 -1.62 -16.34
C ALA A 88 -14.42 -0.59 -15.33
N LEU A 89 -13.12 -0.63 -15.00
CA LEU A 89 -12.46 0.32 -14.11
C LEU A 89 -12.50 1.74 -14.68
N TYR A 90 -12.36 1.89 -15.99
CA TYR A 90 -12.47 3.17 -16.67
C TYR A 90 -13.93 3.67 -16.74
N HIS A 91 -14.88 2.81 -17.08
CA HIS A 91 -16.32 3.13 -17.19
C HIS A 91 -16.89 3.58 -15.84
N PHE A 92 -16.59 2.81 -14.78
CA PHE A 92 -17.06 3.08 -13.42
C PHE A 92 -16.09 3.94 -12.60
N ARG A 93 -15.15 4.65 -13.24
CA ARG A 93 -14.14 5.44 -12.52
C ARG A 93 -14.78 6.45 -11.58
N ARG A 94 -14.09 6.75 -10.48
CA ARG A 94 -14.52 7.74 -9.50
C ARG A 94 -14.43 9.17 -10.05
N SER A 95 -15.29 10.07 -9.55
CA SER A 95 -15.26 11.48 -9.91
C SER A 95 -13.95 12.13 -9.45
N ALA A 96 -13.37 13.00 -10.29
CA ALA A 96 -12.19 13.77 -9.93
C ALA A 96 -12.44 14.68 -8.72
N ILE A 97 -13.65 15.24 -8.60
CA ILE A 97 -14.05 16.17 -7.53
C ILE A 97 -14.65 15.39 -6.37
N ALA A 98 -15.75 14.68 -6.60
CA ALA A 98 -16.54 14.04 -5.56
C ALA A 98 -16.02 12.66 -5.11
N GLY A 99 -14.92 12.17 -5.69
CA GLY A 99 -14.29 10.91 -5.28
C GLY A 99 -15.22 9.71 -5.41
N ASP A 100 -15.19 8.81 -4.43
CA ASP A 100 -16.02 7.59 -4.43
C ASP A 100 -17.52 7.85 -4.17
N LEU A 101 -17.91 9.06 -3.71
CA LEU A 101 -19.33 9.40 -3.52
C LEU A 101 -20.10 9.44 -4.85
N VAL A 102 -19.40 9.81 -5.93
CA VAL A 102 -19.96 9.88 -7.28
C VAL A 102 -19.04 9.14 -8.23
N ARG A 103 -19.58 8.09 -8.85
CA ARG A 103 -18.90 7.35 -9.92
C ARG A 103 -19.52 7.70 -11.27
N HIS A 104 -18.67 7.69 -12.29
CA HIS A 104 -19.15 7.72 -13.67
C HIS A 104 -20.03 6.49 -13.91
N ASN A 105 -21.14 6.69 -14.63
CA ASN A 105 -22.06 5.63 -15.05
C ASN A 105 -22.53 4.74 -13.90
N LYS A 106 -22.70 5.34 -12.70
CA LYS A 106 -23.14 4.62 -11.50
C LYS A 106 -24.50 3.94 -11.69
N ALA A 107 -25.40 4.54 -12.49
CA ALA A 107 -26.70 3.97 -12.79
C ALA A 107 -26.59 2.58 -13.46
N ASP A 108 -25.58 2.38 -14.31
CA ASP A 108 -25.36 1.11 -14.99
C ASP A 108 -24.92 0.00 -14.03
N LEU A 109 -24.36 0.31 -12.84
CA LEU A 109 -23.91 -0.72 -11.88
C LEU A 109 -25.07 -1.58 -11.38
N ASP A 110 -26.27 -1.01 -11.21
CA ASP A 110 -27.46 -1.77 -10.81
C ASP A 110 -27.84 -2.75 -11.93
N ASN A 111 -27.74 -2.34 -13.19
CA ASN A 111 -27.94 -3.23 -14.34
C ASN A 111 -26.83 -4.29 -14.46
N VAL A 112 -25.56 -3.93 -14.23
CA VAL A 112 -24.45 -4.89 -14.18
C VAL A 112 -24.71 -5.96 -13.12
N LEU A 113 -25.21 -5.56 -11.95
CA LEU A 113 -25.56 -6.51 -10.90
C LEU A 113 -26.68 -7.44 -11.35
N ARG A 114 -27.76 -6.89 -11.92
CA ARG A 114 -28.88 -7.68 -12.48
C ARG A 114 -28.41 -8.69 -13.52
N GLU A 115 -27.59 -8.26 -14.46
CA GLU A 115 -26.98 -9.12 -15.50
C GLU A 115 -26.07 -10.19 -14.87
N ALA A 116 -25.29 -9.87 -13.83
CA ALA A 116 -24.45 -10.84 -13.11
C ALA A 116 -25.28 -11.89 -12.34
N PHE A 117 -26.52 -11.56 -11.95
CA PHE A 117 -27.52 -12.50 -11.44
C PHE A 117 -28.30 -13.23 -12.56
N GLY A 118 -28.00 -12.95 -13.83
CA GLY A 118 -28.62 -13.56 -15.00
C GLY A 118 -29.98 -12.97 -15.36
N GLN A 119 -30.31 -11.77 -14.88
CA GLN A 119 -31.48 -11.01 -15.28
C GLN A 119 -31.14 -10.17 -16.51
N ASN A 120 -31.83 -10.40 -17.62
CA ASN A 120 -31.65 -9.62 -18.84
C ASN A 120 -32.26 -8.22 -18.66
N THR A 121 -31.41 -7.21 -18.63
CA THR A 121 -31.77 -5.79 -18.49
C THR A 121 -31.99 -5.11 -19.84
N GLY A 122 -31.56 -5.73 -20.95
CA GLY A 122 -31.53 -5.13 -22.28
C GLY A 122 -30.37 -4.15 -22.49
N ASP A 123 -29.53 -3.92 -21.47
CA ASP A 123 -28.38 -3.03 -21.54
C ASP A 123 -27.12 -3.80 -21.95
N ALA A 124 -26.70 -3.59 -23.21
CA ALA A 124 -25.51 -4.26 -23.77
C ALA A 124 -24.22 -3.92 -23.00
N SER A 125 -24.10 -2.71 -22.48
CA SER A 125 -22.96 -2.26 -21.69
C SER A 125 -22.92 -2.98 -20.34
N ALA A 126 -24.05 -3.03 -19.64
CA ALA A 126 -24.14 -3.74 -18.37
C ALA A 126 -23.89 -5.25 -18.52
N LYS A 127 -24.42 -5.86 -19.59
CA LYS A 127 -24.18 -7.28 -19.90
C LYS A 127 -22.70 -7.57 -20.16
N HIS A 128 -22.02 -6.69 -20.89
CA HIS A 128 -20.58 -6.78 -21.12
C HIS A 128 -19.79 -6.72 -19.80
N PHE A 129 -20.06 -5.73 -18.95
CA PHE A 129 -19.34 -5.59 -17.69
C PHE A 129 -19.67 -6.70 -16.67
N ALA A 130 -20.88 -7.24 -16.70
CA ALA A 130 -21.23 -8.43 -15.92
C ALA A 130 -20.40 -9.65 -16.37
N LYS A 131 -20.17 -9.80 -17.69
CA LYS A 131 -19.30 -10.86 -18.23
C LYS A 131 -17.83 -10.66 -17.86
N VAL A 132 -17.32 -9.43 -17.95
CA VAL A 132 -15.96 -9.08 -17.50
C VAL A 132 -15.76 -9.44 -16.02
N TRP A 133 -16.75 -9.14 -15.18
CA TRP A 133 -16.75 -9.53 -13.78
C TRP A 133 -16.79 -11.04 -13.59
N GLU A 134 -17.68 -11.74 -14.31
CA GLU A 134 -17.81 -13.20 -14.26
C GLU A 134 -16.48 -13.89 -14.57
N ASP A 135 -15.84 -13.48 -15.66
CA ASP A 135 -14.55 -14.03 -16.09
C ASP A 135 -13.44 -13.77 -15.08
N THR A 136 -13.41 -12.56 -14.51
CA THR A 136 -12.38 -12.18 -13.54
C THR A 136 -12.53 -12.96 -12.23
N HIS A 137 -13.73 -13.04 -11.67
CA HIS A 137 -13.93 -13.77 -10.42
C HIS A 137 -13.81 -15.29 -10.61
N GLU A 138 -14.17 -15.82 -11.78
CA GLU A 138 -14.01 -17.23 -12.12
C GLU A 138 -12.53 -17.59 -12.27
N TRP A 139 -11.73 -16.73 -12.92
CA TRP A 139 -10.27 -16.86 -12.98
C TRP A 139 -9.64 -16.90 -11.58
N LEU A 140 -10.06 -16.01 -10.67
CA LEU A 140 -9.61 -16.02 -9.26
C LEU A 140 -10.05 -17.30 -8.53
N ARG A 141 -11.29 -17.76 -8.73
CA ARG A 141 -11.81 -18.99 -8.09
C ARG A 141 -11.02 -20.21 -8.53
N GLN A 142 -10.77 -20.36 -9.84
CA GLN A 142 -10.02 -21.48 -10.39
C GLN A 142 -8.59 -21.50 -9.85
N ARG A 143 -7.94 -20.34 -9.74
CA ARG A 143 -6.60 -20.20 -9.15
C ARG A 143 -6.57 -20.57 -7.67
N PHE A 144 -7.52 -20.07 -6.89
CA PHE A 144 -7.65 -20.46 -5.48
C PHE A 144 -7.79 -21.98 -5.32
N ASN A 145 -8.59 -22.62 -6.19
CA ASN A 145 -8.75 -24.06 -6.20
C ASN A 145 -7.48 -24.80 -6.64
N GLY A 146 -6.78 -24.27 -7.65
CA GLY A 146 -5.48 -24.76 -8.10
C GLY A 146 -4.40 -24.70 -7.02
N ALA A 147 -4.45 -23.68 -6.16
CA ALA A 147 -3.54 -23.50 -5.02
C ALA A 147 -3.90 -24.38 -3.80
N GLY A 148 -4.97 -25.18 -3.88
CA GLY A 148 -5.35 -26.16 -2.87
C GLY A 148 -6.72 -25.95 -2.25
N GLY A 149 -7.45 -24.88 -2.61
CA GLY A 149 -8.81 -24.63 -2.16
C GLY A 149 -9.88 -25.47 -2.86
N ALA A 150 -11.13 -25.34 -2.42
CA ALA A 150 -12.30 -26.03 -2.98
C ALA A 150 -13.56 -25.17 -2.99
N ILE A 151 -13.50 -24.01 -3.64
CA ILE A 151 -14.67 -23.17 -3.87
C ILE A 151 -15.48 -23.74 -5.04
N GLY A 152 -16.73 -24.17 -4.79
CA GLY A 152 -17.65 -24.66 -5.82
C GLY A 152 -17.98 -23.59 -6.88
N LYS A 153 -18.30 -24.02 -8.11
CA LYS A 153 -18.83 -23.13 -9.16
C LYS A 153 -20.32 -22.94 -8.88
N LEU A 154 -20.78 -21.69 -8.91
CA LEU A 154 -22.20 -21.35 -8.85
C LEU A 154 -22.51 -20.52 -10.09
N GLU A 155 -23.41 -21.03 -10.92
CA GLU A 155 -23.93 -20.27 -12.06
C GLU A 155 -24.71 -19.06 -11.54
N ARG A 156 -24.54 -17.89 -12.17
CA ARG A 156 -25.26 -16.67 -11.82
C ARG A 156 -25.13 -16.33 -10.32
N TRP A 157 -23.91 -16.43 -9.81
CA TRP A 157 -23.62 -16.12 -8.42
C TRP A 157 -23.81 -14.64 -8.09
N GLY A 158 -23.68 -13.75 -9.07
CA GLY A 158 -23.76 -12.31 -8.89
C GLY A 158 -22.51 -11.76 -8.21
N LEU A 159 -22.56 -11.54 -6.91
CA LEU A 159 -21.50 -10.88 -6.13
C LEU A 159 -21.18 -11.57 -4.80
N PRO A 160 -19.97 -11.34 -4.24
CA PRO A 160 -19.61 -11.71 -2.87
C PRO A 160 -20.60 -11.15 -1.87
N GLN A 161 -20.99 -11.97 -0.91
CA GLN A 161 -21.87 -11.56 0.18
C GLN A 161 -21.04 -11.24 1.41
N HIS A 162 -21.41 -10.15 2.08
CA HIS A 162 -20.86 -9.80 3.38
C HIS A 162 -21.94 -9.76 4.45
N HIS A 163 -21.57 -10.09 5.69
CA HIS A 163 -22.44 -10.06 6.86
C HIS A 163 -21.76 -9.20 7.94
N ASP A 164 -22.36 -8.07 8.28
CA ASP A 164 -21.86 -7.21 9.36
C ASP A 164 -22.32 -7.76 10.72
N ALA A 165 -21.38 -8.29 11.49
CA ALA A 165 -21.66 -8.88 12.80
C ALA A 165 -22.30 -7.89 13.80
N ARG A 166 -22.06 -6.57 13.67
CA ARG A 166 -22.70 -5.54 14.51
C ARG A 166 -24.12 -5.29 14.07
N ALA A 167 -24.37 -5.17 12.77
CA ALA A 167 -25.73 -5.01 12.24
C ALA A 167 -26.61 -6.22 12.61
N LEU A 168 -26.09 -7.44 12.47
CA LEU A 168 -26.77 -8.67 12.87
C LEU A 168 -27.07 -8.70 14.38
N ARG A 169 -26.10 -8.34 15.23
CA ARG A 169 -26.31 -8.26 16.68
C ARG A 169 -27.34 -7.19 17.07
N LYS A 170 -27.32 -6.04 16.42
CA LYS A 170 -28.25 -4.93 16.67
C LYS A 170 -29.69 -5.29 16.30
N ALA A 171 -29.88 -5.99 15.17
CA ALA A 171 -31.21 -6.42 14.74
C ALA A 171 -31.76 -7.60 15.55
N GLY A 172 -30.88 -8.49 16.01
CA GLY A 172 -31.24 -9.73 16.68
C GLY A 172 -31.55 -10.86 15.70
N LEU A 173 -31.48 -12.10 16.20
CA LEU A 173 -31.62 -13.33 15.40
C LEU A 173 -32.95 -13.39 14.64
N GLN A 174 -34.07 -13.17 15.35
CA GLN A 174 -35.39 -13.33 14.77
C GLN A 174 -35.65 -12.31 13.66
N THR A 175 -35.40 -11.03 13.94
CA THR A 175 -35.51 -9.93 12.96
C THR A 175 -34.68 -10.21 11.71
N TRP A 176 -33.44 -10.69 11.88
CA TRP A 176 -32.57 -11.01 10.76
C TRP A 176 -33.10 -12.21 9.95
N LYS A 177 -33.59 -13.27 10.61
CA LYS A 177 -34.22 -14.42 9.94
C LYS A 177 -35.43 -13.98 9.13
N ASP A 178 -36.32 -13.18 9.72
CA ASP A 178 -37.53 -12.69 9.07
C ASP A 178 -37.20 -11.82 7.86
N ALA A 179 -36.13 -11.03 7.94
CA ALA A 179 -35.66 -10.20 6.84
C ALA A 179 -34.95 -11.00 5.73
N ILE A 180 -34.13 -12.01 6.05
CA ILE A 180 -33.33 -12.74 5.05
C ILE A 180 -34.12 -13.84 4.34
N ARG A 181 -35.03 -14.55 5.02
CA ARG A 181 -35.84 -15.63 4.44
C ARG A 181 -36.52 -15.24 3.13
N PRO A 182 -37.27 -14.11 3.07
CA PRO A 182 -37.92 -13.70 1.85
C PRO A 182 -36.93 -13.08 0.86
N LEU A 183 -35.61 -13.22 0.98
CA LEU A 183 -34.63 -12.78 -0.02
C LEU A 183 -33.89 -13.96 -0.67
N LEU A 184 -33.99 -15.16 -0.08
CA LEU A 184 -33.25 -16.36 -0.50
C LEU A 184 -34.00 -17.18 -1.56
N ASP A 185 -33.23 -17.86 -2.40
CA ASP A 185 -33.65 -18.90 -3.32
C ASP A 185 -33.31 -20.27 -2.75
N VAL A 186 -34.18 -20.75 -1.86
CA VAL A 186 -33.99 -22.02 -1.13
C VAL A 186 -33.90 -23.22 -2.09
N SER A 187 -34.54 -23.14 -3.26
CA SER A 187 -34.53 -24.22 -4.26
C SER A 187 -33.12 -24.52 -4.80
N ARG A 188 -32.23 -23.52 -4.79
CA ARG A 188 -30.84 -23.63 -5.24
C ARG A 188 -29.88 -23.97 -4.12
N MET A 189 -30.32 -23.89 -2.86
CA MET A 189 -29.50 -24.13 -1.68
C MET A 189 -29.39 -25.63 -1.42
N LYS A 190 -28.17 -26.10 -1.14
CA LYS A 190 -27.89 -27.51 -0.86
C LYS A 190 -27.26 -27.66 0.51
N HIS A 191 -27.71 -28.66 1.26
CA HIS A 191 -27.22 -28.95 2.59
C HIS A 191 -25.70 -29.24 2.55
N PRO A 192 -24.86 -28.56 3.35
CA PRO A 192 -23.40 -28.66 3.26
C PRO A 192 -22.85 -30.08 3.48
N LEU A 193 -23.49 -30.86 4.35
CA LEU A 193 -23.05 -32.22 4.70
C LEU A 193 -23.61 -33.33 3.80
N THR A 194 -24.85 -33.19 3.30
CA THR A 194 -25.56 -34.27 2.60
C THR A 194 -25.72 -33.99 1.10
N GLY A 195 -25.51 -32.74 0.66
CA GLY A 195 -25.66 -32.32 -0.73
C GLY A 195 -27.11 -32.29 -1.25
N ARG A 196 -28.09 -32.61 -0.40
CA ARG A 196 -29.53 -32.62 -0.72
C ARG A 196 -30.11 -31.20 -0.70
N ALA A 197 -31.30 -31.01 -1.27
CA ALA A 197 -32.04 -29.76 -1.15
C ALA A 197 -32.33 -29.47 0.34
N VAL A 198 -32.32 -28.19 0.72
CA VAL A 198 -32.60 -27.74 2.09
C VAL A 198 -34.10 -27.70 2.30
N ASP A 199 -34.63 -28.44 3.27
CA ASP A 199 -36.06 -28.39 3.62
C ASP A 199 -36.40 -27.10 4.41
N PRO A 200 -37.65 -26.59 4.32
CA PRO A 200 -38.06 -25.37 5.02
C PRO A 200 -37.89 -25.41 6.54
N GLY A 201 -38.04 -26.60 7.14
CA GLY A 201 -37.80 -26.82 8.57
C GLY A 201 -36.32 -26.74 8.94
N GLU A 202 -35.44 -27.34 8.13
CA GLU A 202 -33.98 -27.31 8.34
C GLU A 202 -33.37 -25.91 8.12
N LEU A 203 -33.99 -25.09 7.26
CA LEU A 203 -33.53 -23.74 6.99
C LEU A 203 -33.49 -22.85 8.25
N ASP A 204 -34.41 -23.04 9.21
CA ASP A 204 -34.39 -22.26 10.45
C ASP A 204 -33.12 -22.52 11.29
N ASP A 205 -32.78 -23.80 11.47
CA ASP A 205 -31.61 -24.21 12.23
C ASP A 205 -30.32 -23.76 11.55
N ILE A 206 -30.24 -23.91 10.23
CA ILE A 206 -29.07 -23.47 9.47
C ILE A 206 -28.90 -21.94 9.57
N LEU A 207 -29.98 -21.18 9.44
CA LEU A 207 -29.92 -19.72 9.62
C LEU A 207 -29.51 -19.35 11.06
N THR A 208 -29.98 -20.07 12.08
CA THR A 208 -29.51 -19.92 13.47
C THR A 208 -28.01 -20.12 13.56
N GLU A 209 -27.49 -21.20 12.98
CA GLU A 209 -26.06 -21.53 13.03
C GLU A 209 -25.22 -20.46 12.31
N ILE A 210 -25.66 -20.01 11.13
CA ILE A 210 -24.99 -18.94 10.37
C ILE A 210 -24.97 -17.64 11.18
N TRP A 211 -26.12 -17.20 11.70
CA TRP A 211 -26.20 -15.98 12.51
C TRP A 211 -25.32 -16.09 13.73
N THR A 212 -25.38 -17.21 14.45
CA THR A 212 -24.61 -17.43 15.67
C THR A 212 -23.11 -17.42 15.37
N ASN A 213 -22.68 -18.06 14.29
CA ASN A 213 -21.29 -18.04 13.86
C ASN A 213 -20.82 -16.63 13.46
N VAL A 214 -21.62 -15.84 12.75
CA VAL A 214 -21.25 -14.47 12.36
C VAL A 214 -21.28 -13.51 13.55
N ALA A 215 -22.35 -13.52 14.34
CA ALA A 215 -22.56 -12.64 15.49
C ALA A 215 -21.52 -12.87 16.60
N THR A 216 -21.02 -14.10 16.74
CA THR A 216 -19.94 -14.46 17.68
C THR A 216 -18.54 -14.45 17.04
N GLU A 217 -18.42 -14.04 15.78
CA GLU A 217 -17.15 -14.03 15.04
C GLU A 217 -16.43 -15.41 15.06
N GLY A 218 -17.23 -16.47 15.01
CA GLY A 218 -16.81 -17.87 15.00
C GLY A 218 -16.50 -18.46 16.37
N TRP A 219 -16.73 -17.74 17.47
CA TRP A 219 -16.51 -18.26 18.82
C TRP A 219 -17.54 -19.31 19.25
N ALA A 220 -18.74 -19.31 18.68
CA ALA A 220 -19.74 -20.32 18.99
C ALA A 220 -19.30 -21.76 18.65
N LYS A 221 -18.39 -21.94 17.70
CA LYS A 221 -17.84 -23.25 17.30
C LYS A 221 -16.50 -23.56 18.00
N LYS A 222 -16.04 -22.72 18.92
CA LYS A 222 -14.73 -22.86 19.58
C LYS A 222 -14.93 -23.24 21.03
N GLU A 223 -14.44 -24.43 21.37
CA GLU A 223 -14.31 -24.84 22.75
C GLU A 223 -13.07 -24.20 23.39
N PRO A 224 -13.22 -23.50 24.54
CA PRO A 224 -12.08 -23.00 25.29
C PRO A 224 -11.07 -24.11 25.57
N SER A 225 -9.83 -23.93 25.11
CA SER A 225 -8.77 -24.92 25.30
C SER A 225 -7.54 -24.28 25.94
N ARG A 226 -6.76 -25.09 26.67
CA ARG A 226 -5.46 -24.66 27.21
C ARG A 226 -4.40 -24.44 26.11
N GLN A 227 -4.72 -24.75 24.85
CA GLN A 227 -3.88 -24.52 23.68
C GLN A 227 -4.36 -23.29 22.90
N ALA A 228 -3.43 -22.55 22.30
CA ALA A 228 -3.78 -21.45 21.42
C ALA A 228 -4.55 -21.97 20.19
N PHE A 229 -5.68 -21.34 19.86
CA PHE A 229 -6.46 -21.72 18.69
C PHE A 229 -5.65 -21.55 17.40
N GLY A 230 -5.39 -22.67 16.71
CA GLY A 230 -4.88 -22.64 15.34
C GLY A 230 -5.94 -22.13 14.38
N ARG A 231 -5.59 -21.20 13.49
CA ARG A 231 -6.41 -20.93 12.30
C ARG A 231 -6.21 -22.12 11.36
N GLY A 232 -7.20 -23.00 11.23
CA GLY A 232 -7.16 -24.14 10.31
C GLY A 232 -6.74 -23.74 8.88
N ALA A 233 -6.37 -24.71 8.04
CA ALA A 233 -5.78 -24.44 6.73
C ALA A 233 -6.61 -23.45 5.88
N LEU A 234 -5.95 -22.43 5.31
CA LEU A 234 -6.60 -21.37 4.52
C LEU A 234 -7.43 -21.94 3.34
N ALA A 235 -6.97 -23.04 2.75
CA ALA A 235 -7.69 -23.77 1.71
C ALA A 235 -9.14 -24.14 2.07
N ASN A 236 -9.47 -24.27 3.37
CA ASN A 236 -10.79 -24.67 3.84
C ASN A 236 -11.67 -23.47 4.22
N GLN A 237 -11.16 -22.24 4.22
CA GLN A 237 -11.85 -21.08 4.82
C GLN A 237 -12.86 -20.37 3.90
N ARG A 238 -12.96 -20.74 2.62
CA ARG A 238 -13.80 -20.04 1.62
C ARG A 238 -14.98 -20.84 1.05
N ALA A 239 -15.16 -22.09 1.46
CA ALA A 239 -16.25 -22.94 0.95
C ALA A 239 -17.63 -22.52 1.49
N ASP A 240 -17.68 -22.05 2.75
CA ASP A 240 -18.94 -21.88 3.49
C ASP A 240 -19.72 -20.60 3.11
N HIS A 241 -19.05 -19.59 2.55
CA HIS A 241 -19.62 -18.26 2.24
C HIS A 241 -20.53 -18.21 1.00
N ARG A 242 -20.91 -19.35 0.44
CA ARG A 242 -21.75 -19.43 -0.77
C ARG A 242 -22.97 -20.33 -0.60
N PHE A 243 -23.33 -20.64 0.66
CA PHE A 243 -24.53 -21.41 0.98
C PHE A 243 -25.80 -20.57 0.80
N LEU A 244 -25.81 -19.32 1.28
CA LEU A 244 -26.92 -18.40 1.09
C LEU A 244 -26.97 -17.95 -0.37
N ILE A 245 -28.07 -18.23 -1.07
CA ILE A 245 -28.27 -17.84 -2.47
C ILE A 245 -29.43 -16.86 -2.51
N PHE A 246 -29.18 -15.63 -2.94
CA PHE A 246 -30.24 -14.63 -3.13
C PHE A 246 -31.00 -14.89 -4.43
N ARG A 247 -32.31 -14.63 -4.43
CA ARG A 247 -33.17 -14.85 -5.62
C ARG A 247 -32.77 -13.99 -6.81
N ASN A 248 -32.38 -12.74 -6.55
CA ASN A 248 -32.06 -11.76 -7.57
C ASN A 248 -31.17 -10.64 -7.02
N ALA A 249 -30.75 -9.75 -7.92
CA ALA A 249 -29.94 -8.58 -7.60
C ALA A 249 -30.59 -7.65 -6.57
N ASP A 250 -31.90 -7.39 -6.69
CA ASP A 250 -32.61 -6.49 -5.76
C ASP A 250 -32.65 -7.09 -4.34
N SER A 251 -32.80 -8.40 -4.21
CA SER A 251 -32.77 -9.13 -2.93
C SER A 251 -31.37 -9.07 -2.29
N TRP A 252 -30.33 -9.23 -3.10
CA TRP A 252 -28.94 -9.06 -2.64
C TRP A 252 -28.68 -7.62 -2.19
N LEU A 253 -29.13 -6.62 -2.96
CA LEU A 253 -28.95 -5.21 -2.62
C LEU A 253 -29.67 -4.83 -1.33
N ALA A 254 -30.91 -5.27 -1.15
CA ALA A 254 -31.67 -5.05 0.07
C ALA A 254 -30.89 -5.63 1.27
N TYR A 255 -30.45 -6.88 1.17
CA TYR A 255 -29.67 -7.51 2.24
C TYR A 255 -28.37 -6.77 2.56
N GLN A 256 -27.60 -6.37 1.54
CA GLN A 256 -26.31 -5.70 1.76
C GLN A 256 -26.44 -4.28 2.32
N ARG A 257 -27.58 -3.61 2.11
CA ARG A 257 -27.89 -2.31 2.73
C ARG A 257 -28.17 -2.45 4.23
N ASP A 258 -28.89 -3.48 4.63
CA ASP A 258 -29.35 -3.63 6.02
C ASP A 258 -28.38 -4.41 6.90
N PHE A 259 -27.75 -5.46 6.33
CA PHE A 259 -26.96 -6.45 7.08
C PHE A 259 -25.57 -6.71 6.48
N GLY A 260 -25.22 -6.02 5.39
CA GLY A 260 -23.87 -5.97 4.84
C GLY A 260 -23.07 -4.78 5.38
N SER A 261 -21.92 -4.51 4.77
CA SER A 261 -21.11 -3.30 5.04
C SER A 261 -21.27 -2.25 3.95
N GLY A 262 -22.53 -2.07 3.52
CA GLY A 262 -23.00 -1.11 2.52
C GLY A 262 -23.28 -1.74 1.15
N GLY A 263 -24.34 -1.29 0.47
CA GLY A 263 -24.77 -1.74 -0.86
C GLY A 263 -23.93 -1.22 -2.04
N ASP A 264 -22.63 -0.99 -1.86
CA ASP A 264 -21.74 -0.54 -2.95
C ASP A 264 -21.22 -1.74 -3.75
N ILE A 265 -21.77 -1.88 -4.95
CA ILE A 265 -21.50 -2.94 -5.94
C ILE A 265 -20.02 -2.94 -6.33
N PHE A 266 -19.47 -1.79 -6.75
CA PHE A 266 -18.09 -1.68 -7.21
C PHE A 266 -17.10 -1.99 -6.09
N ALA A 267 -17.34 -1.45 -4.89
CA ALA A 267 -16.51 -1.72 -3.72
C ALA A 267 -16.53 -3.22 -3.34
N SER A 268 -17.66 -3.90 -3.53
CA SER A 268 -17.79 -5.35 -3.27
C SER A 268 -16.99 -6.18 -4.27
N MET A 269 -17.00 -5.79 -5.55
CA MET A 269 -16.17 -6.41 -6.60
C MET A 269 -14.67 -6.27 -6.28
N MET A 270 -14.22 -5.04 -6.06
CA MET A 270 -12.80 -4.75 -5.79
C MET A 270 -12.33 -5.37 -4.48
N GLY A 271 -13.17 -5.32 -3.45
CA GLY A 271 -12.92 -5.99 -2.18
C GLY A 271 -12.66 -7.48 -2.35
N HIS A 272 -13.46 -8.16 -3.17
CA HIS A 272 -13.30 -9.59 -3.40
C HIS A 272 -12.02 -9.92 -4.18
N ILE A 273 -11.67 -9.14 -5.20
CA ILE A 273 -10.41 -9.28 -5.92
C ILE A 273 -9.23 -9.18 -4.95
N ASN A 274 -9.23 -8.17 -4.08
CA ASN A 274 -8.16 -7.94 -3.12
C ASN A 274 -8.02 -9.06 -2.10
N ALA A 275 -9.15 -9.54 -1.58
CA ALA A 275 -9.18 -10.63 -0.63
C ALA A 275 -8.72 -11.95 -1.29
N MET A 276 -9.21 -12.26 -2.50
CA MET A 276 -8.83 -13.46 -3.25
C MET A 276 -7.35 -13.43 -3.63
N ALA A 277 -6.85 -12.33 -4.18
CA ALA A 277 -5.45 -12.19 -4.58
C ALA A 277 -4.49 -12.43 -3.40
N LYS A 278 -4.84 -11.92 -2.21
CA LYS A 278 -4.08 -12.13 -0.98
C LYS A 278 -4.06 -13.57 -0.51
N ASP A 279 -5.16 -14.30 -0.65
CA ASP A 279 -5.23 -15.71 -0.27
C ASP A 279 -4.54 -16.61 -1.28
N ILE A 280 -4.77 -16.38 -2.57
CA ILE A 280 -4.11 -17.09 -3.67
C ILE A 280 -2.60 -16.92 -3.57
N ALA A 281 -2.10 -15.69 -3.41
CA ALA A 281 -0.67 -15.44 -3.30
C ALA A 281 -0.03 -16.17 -2.11
N ALA A 282 -0.70 -16.17 -0.95
CA ALA A 282 -0.25 -16.93 0.20
C ALA A 282 -0.20 -18.43 -0.09
N MET A 283 -1.22 -18.99 -0.75
CA MET A 283 -1.30 -20.43 -1.04
C MET A 283 -0.35 -20.88 -2.14
N GLU A 284 -0.16 -20.08 -3.19
CA GLU A 284 0.77 -20.38 -4.28
C GLU A 284 2.23 -20.33 -3.80
N VAL A 285 2.57 -19.36 -2.93
CA VAL A 285 3.94 -19.16 -2.44
C VAL A 285 4.25 -20.02 -1.21
N LEU A 286 3.30 -20.27 -0.31
CA LEU A 286 3.56 -21.01 0.95
C LEU A 286 2.90 -22.40 1.00
N GLY A 287 2.05 -22.74 0.04
CA GLY A 287 1.29 -23.99 0.00
C GLY A 287 -0.09 -23.89 0.66
N PRO A 288 -0.89 -24.98 0.65
CA PRO A 288 -2.29 -24.94 1.08
C PRO A 288 -2.54 -24.59 2.56
N ASN A 289 -1.51 -24.69 3.40
CA ASN A 289 -1.52 -24.23 4.79
C ASN A 289 -0.41 -23.19 5.05
N PRO A 290 -0.58 -21.93 4.63
CA PRO A 290 0.47 -20.91 4.71
C PRO A 290 0.99 -20.66 6.14
N SER A 291 0.09 -20.62 7.15
CA SER A 291 0.49 -20.42 8.55
C SER A 291 1.35 -21.57 9.08
N GLY A 292 1.05 -22.81 8.69
CA GLY A 292 1.87 -23.97 9.03
C GLY A 292 3.27 -23.89 8.42
N THR A 293 3.36 -23.43 7.17
CA THR A 293 4.65 -23.21 6.49
C THR A 293 5.46 -22.10 7.17
N ILE A 294 4.83 -21.02 7.63
CA ILE A 294 5.50 -19.95 8.39
C ILE A 294 6.07 -20.50 9.70
N GLU A 295 5.29 -21.27 10.43
CA GLU A 295 5.74 -21.93 11.66
C GLU A 295 6.90 -22.88 11.41
N TRP A 296 6.82 -23.68 10.33
CA TRP A 296 7.93 -24.53 9.90
C TRP A 296 9.19 -23.73 9.56
N MET A 297 9.08 -22.58 8.88
CA MET A 297 10.25 -21.73 8.59
C MET A 297 10.89 -21.18 9.86
N LYS A 298 10.09 -20.75 10.84
CA LYS A 298 10.59 -20.31 12.16
C LYS A 298 11.35 -21.43 12.86
N GLN A 299 10.78 -22.63 12.93
CA GLN A 299 11.44 -23.80 13.52
C GLN A 299 12.70 -24.22 12.77
N ALA A 300 12.71 -24.11 11.44
CA ALA A 300 13.89 -24.36 10.63
C ALA A 300 15.02 -23.38 10.95
N ILE A 301 14.72 -22.08 11.08
CA ILE A 301 15.67 -21.05 11.50
C ILE A 301 16.19 -21.33 12.91
N ARG A 302 15.29 -21.59 13.87
CA ARG A 302 15.64 -21.94 15.26
C ARG A 302 16.60 -23.12 15.30
N LYS A 303 16.30 -24.17 14.54
CA LYS A 303 17.15 -25.36 14.48
C LYS A 303 18.53 -25.06 13.89
N GLN A 304 18.61 -24.27 12.83
CA GLN A 304 19.89 -23.83 12.25
C GLN A 304 20.68 -22.95 13.23
N ALA A 305 20.01 -22.10 14.02
CA ALA A 305 20.65 -21.33 15.08
C ALA A 305 21.23 -22.21 16.18
N MET A 306 20.48 -23.19 16.66
CA MET A 306 20.98 -24.13 17.68
C MET A 306 22.17 -24.94 17.17
N GLN A 307 22.13 -25.41 15.91
CA GLN A 307 23.26 -26.08 15.28
C GLN A 307 24.50 -25.16 15.24
N LYS A 308 24.31 -23.91 14.83
CA LYS A 308 25.39 -22.93 14.76
C LYS A 308 25.98 -22.60 16.13
N ALA A 309 25.14 -22.39 17.13
CA ALA A 309 25.55 -22.14 18.51
C ALA A 309 26.36 -23.32 19.08
N ALA A 310 26.01 -24.55 18.67
CA ALA A 310 26.74 -25.76 19.03
C ALA A 310 27.99 -26.04 18.16
N GLY A 311 28.41 -25.10 17.30
CA GLY A 311 29.57 -25.28 16.40
C GLY A 311 29.36 -26.28 15.25
N GLN A 312 28.12 -26.71 15.01
CA GLN A 312 27.78 -27.61 13.91
C GLN A 312 27.55 -26.84 12.61
N LYS A 313 27.64 -27.56 11.47
CA LYS A 313 27.33 -27.00 10.16
C LYS A 313 25.91 -26.42 10.13
N SER A 314 25.81 -25.15 9.76
CA SER A 314 24.56 -24.40 9.73
C SER A 314 24.50 -23.51 8.48
N VAL A 315 23.29 -23.28 7.98
CA VAL A 315 22.99 -22.35 6.87
C VAL A 315 22.44 -20.99 7.37
N LEU A 316 22.62 -20.70 8.64
CA LEU A 316 22.33 -19.37 9.22
C LEU A 316 23.58 -18.47 9.07
N ALA A 317 23.39 -17.21 8.67
CA ALA A 317 24.47 -16.22 8.60
C ALA A 317 24.83 -15.63 9.99
N GLY A 318 25.88 -14.80 10.08
CA GLY A 318 26.28 -14.10 11.31
C GLY A 318 27.18 -14.89 12.28
N ASP A 319 27.29 -14.43 13.53
CA ASP A 319 28.18 -15.04 14.53
C ASP A 319 27.48 -16.16 15.32
N ALA A 320 28.21 -17.22 15.68
CA ALA A 320 27.67 -18.32 16.48
C ALA A 320 27.17 -17.86 17.87
N ALA A 321 27.89 -16.92 18.50
CA ALA A 321 27.51 -16.35 19.79
C ALA A 321 26.16 -15.61 19.78
N LYS A 322 25.74 -15.11 18.61
CA LYS A 322 24.48 -14.37 18.43
C LYS A 322 23.41 -15.20 17.73
N ALA A 323 23.65 -16.48 17.48
CA ALA A 323 22.77 -17.30 16.65
C ALA A 323 21.33 -17.36 17.20
N ASN A 324 21.18 -17.46 18.53
CA ASN A 324 19.87 -17.48 19.19
C ASN A 324 19.13 -16.13 19.04
N ASP A 325 19.83 -15.01 19.21
CA ASP A 325 19.25 -13.67 19.06
C ASP A 325 18.85 -13.39 17.60
N LEU A 326 19.67 -13.85 16.65
CA LEU A 326 19.38 -13.76 15.21
C LEU A 326 18.13 -14.57 14.86
N ALA A 327 17.98 -15.79 15.39
CA ALA A 327 16.76 -16.58 15.22
C ALA A 327 15.54 -15.91 15.84
N ALA A 328 15.64 -15.45 17.10
CA ALA A 328 14.53 -14.76 17.76
C ALA A 328 14.10 -13.48 17.00
N SER A 329 15.06 -12.71 16.48
CA SER A 329 14.79 -11.54 15.63
C SER A 329 14.10 -11.93 14.33
N ALA A 330 14.54 -13.00 13.68
CA ALA A 330 13.94 -13.49 12.45
C ALA A 330 12.52 -14.03 12.66
N GLU A 331 12.29 -14.77 13.74
CA GLU A 331 10.97 -15.27 14.16
C GLU A 331 10.00 -14.12 14.38
N ARG A 332 10.39 -13.11 15.17
CA ARG A 332 9.56 -11.92 15.42
C ARG A 332 9.24 -11.19 14.11
N LYS A 333 10.23 -10.99 13.23
CA LYS A 333 10.04 -10.34 11.92
C LYS A 333 9.09 -11.13 11.02
N LEU A 334 9.20 -12.46 11.01
CA LEU A 334 8.28 -13.33 10.25
C LEU A 334 6.86 -13.20 10.78
N ASP A 335 6.66 -13.23 12.09
CA ASP A 335 5.32 -13.07 12.69
C ASP A 335 4.73 -11.69 12.41
N SER A 336 5.52 -10.61 12.54
CA SER A 336 5.08 -9.25 12.26
C SER A 336 4.76 -9.05 10.77
N LEU A 337 5.62 -9.50 9.85
CA LEU A 337 5.39 -9.42 8.41
C LEU A 337 4.19 -10.24 7.97
N TRP A 338 4.11 -11.49 8.44
CA TRP A 338 2.99 -12.36 8.13
C TRP A 338 1.69 -11.77 8.65
N GLY A 339 1.69 -11.25 9.88
CA GLY A 339 0.55 -10.56 10.46
C GLY A 339 0.13 -9.29 9.70
N SER A 340 1.08 -8.54 9.16
CA SER A 340 0.80 -7.36 8.32
C SER A 340 0.21 -7.76 6.97
N ILE A 341 0.81 -8.73 6.26
CA ILE A 341 0.31 -9.27 4.98
C ILE A 341 -1.09 -9.85 5.17
N ARG A 342 -1.29 -10.64 6.23
CA ARG A 342 -2.58 -11.23 6.58
C ARG A 342 -3.57 -10.26 7.21
N GLY A 343 -3.18 -9.02 7.50
CA GLY A 343 -4.06 -7.98 8.02
C GLY A 343 -4.49 -8.19 9.47
N THR A 344 -3.87 -9.15 10.17
CA THR A 344 -4.17 -9.43 11.58
C THR A 344 -3.58 -8.38 12.52
N LEU A 345 -2.56 -7.65 12.05
CA LEU A 345 -2.07 -6.45 12.74
C LEU A 345 -2.98 -5.23 12.56
N GLU A 346 -3.94 -5.30 11.63
CA GLU A 346 -4.92 -4.23 11.40
C GLU A 346 -6.24 -4.47 12.14
N THR A 347 -6.40 -5.64 12.77
CA THR A 347 -7.53 -5.92 13.64
C THR A 347 -7.37 -5.11 14.93
N PRO A 348 -8.28 -4.15 15.22
CA PRO A 348 -8.20 -3.32 16.40
C PRO A 348 -8.49 -4.14 17.67
N VAL A 349 -7.77 -3.84 18.75
CA VAL A 349 -8.07 -4.34 20.11
C VAL A 349 -9.34 -3.67 20.64
N ASN A 350 -9.50 -2.37 20.36
CA ASN A 350 -10.71 -1.60 20.64
C ASN A 350 -11.11 -0.83 19.37
N SER A 351 -12.26 -1.19 18.80
CA SER A 351 -12.75 -0.64 17.54
C SER A 351 -13.13 0.83 17.64
N THR A 352 -13.70 1.28 18.76
CA THR A 352 -14.10 2.69 18.99
C THR A 352 -12.89 3.61 19.06
N TRP A 353 -11.88 3.24 19.84
CA TRP A 353 -10.63 4.00 19.94
C TRP A 353 -9.89 4.01 18.61
N ALA A 354 -9.77 2.87 17.95
CA ALA A 354 -9.15 2.79 16.63
C ALA A 354 -9.84 3.69 15.60
N ALA A 355 -11.18 3.70 15.57
CA ALA A 355 -11.98 4.56 14.69
C ALA A 355 -11.78 6.06 14.98
N GLY A 356 -11.77 6.46 16.26
CA GLY A 356 -11.53 7.84 16.67
C GLY A 356 -10.15 8.35 16.26
N PHE A 357 -9.10 7.59 16.60
CA PHE A 357 -7.72 7.97 16.26
C PHE A 357 -7.43 7.90 14.76
N ALA A 358 -8.04 6.96 14.02
CA ALA A 358 -7.96 6.94 12.56
C ALA A 358 -8.61 8.20 11.94
N SER A 359 -9.71 8.69 12.51
CA SER A 359 -10.36 9.93 12.07
C SER A 359 -9.49 11.15 12.35
N VAL A 360 -8.91 11.24 13.54
CA VAL A 360 -7.96 12.30 13.91
C VAL A 360 -6.77 12.31 12.95
N ARG A 361 -6.13 11.16 12.71
CA ARG A 361 -5.03 11.04 11.73
C ARG A 361 -5.45 11.51 10.34
N SER A 362 -6.63 11.09 9.87
CA SER A 362 -7.15 11.49 8.56
C SER A 362 -7.37 13.00 8.47
N LEU A 363 -7.91 13.62 9.52
CA LEU A 363 -8.09 15.07 9.58
C LEU A 363 -6.76 15.82 9.59
N ILE A 364 -5.76 15.34 10.34
CA ILE A 364 -4.41 15.91 10.32
C ILE A 364 -3.81 15.80 8.92
N THR A 365 -3.96 14.64 8.28
CA THR A 365 -3.53 14.43 6.89
C THR A 365 -4.16 15.45 5.95
N ALA A 366 -5.48 15.61 6.02
CA ALA A 366 -6.25 16.53 5.18
C ALA A 366 -5.90 18.01 5.40
N SER A 367 -5.36 18.38 6.55
CA SER A 367 -5.01 19.76 6.87
C SER A 367 -3.52 20.05 6.67
N VAL A 368 -2.62 19.08 6.79
CA VAL A 368 -1.17 19.28 6.58
C VAL A 368 -0.72 19.00 5.14
N LEU A 369 -1.28 17.98 4.48
CA LEU A 369 -0.71 17.45 3.23
C LEU A 369 -1.22 18.12 1.94
N GLY A 370 -2.05 19.17 2.02
CA GLY A 370 -2.52 19.87 0.82
C GLY A 370 -1.39 20.51 -0.02
N SER A 371 -0.26 20.85 0.61
CA SER A 371 0.93 21.37 -0.08
C SER A 371 1.96 20.28 -0.40
N ALA A 372 1.71 19.00 -0.09
CA ALA A 372 2.69 17.93 -0.24
C ALA A 372 3.09 17.70 -1.71
N MET A 373 2.19 17.99 -2.66
CA MET A 373 2.49 17.97 -4.09
C MET A 373 3.74 18.80 -4.45
N LEU A 374 3.99 19.94 -3.79
CA LEU A 374 5.18 20.77 -4.03
C LEU A 374 6.49 20.10 -3.61
N SER A 375 6.43 18.99 -2.88
CA SER A 375 7.60 18.17 -2.51
C SER A 375 7.77 16.95 -3.43
N SER A 376 6.72 16.55 -4.15
CA SER A 376 6.74 15.38 -5.05
C SER A 376 7.69 15.45 -6.26
N PRO A 377 8.21 16.62 -6.72
CA PRO A 377 9.25 16.62 -7.75
C PRO A 377 10.51 15.84 -7.35
N SER A 378 10.77 15.61 -6.05
CA SER A 378 11.85 14.71 -5.60
C SER A 378 11.72 13.30 -6.15
N ASP A 379 10.49 12.86 -6.44
CA ASP A 379 10.21 11.53 -6.97
C ASP A 379 10.71 11.37 -8.41
N ILE A 380 10.96 12.47 -9.13
CA ILE A 380 11.61 12.43 -10.45
C ILE A 380 13.06 11.98 -10.28
N GLY A 381 13.74 12.47 -9.24
CA GLY A 381 15.12 12.08 -8.94
C GLY A 381 15.26 10.60 -8.61
N THR A 382 14.42 10.09 -7.71
CA THR A 382 14.38 8.65 -7.39
C THR A 382 14.00 7.81 -8.60
N THR A 383 13.05 8.28 -9.42
CA THR A 383 12.66 7.61 -10.67
C THR A 383 13.84 7.51 -11.64
N MET A 384 14.61 8.59 -11.84
CA MET A 384 15.78 8.58 -12.73
C MET A 384 16.87 7.61 -12.23
N VAL A 385 17.14 7.60 -10.92
CA VAL A 385 18.11 6.70 -10.31
C VAL A 385 17.65 5.24 -10.38
N ALA A 386 16.37 4.98 -10.09
CA ALA A 386 15.78 3.65 -10.20
C ALA A 386 15.80 3.13 -11.64
N ARG A 387 15.46 3.97 -12.62
CA ARG A 387 15.54 3.64 -14.06
C ARG A 387 16.96 3.26 -14.45
N SER A 388 17.94 4.09 -14.12
CA SER A 388 19.35 3.83 -14.42
C SER A 388 19.82 2.51 -13.82
N PHE A 389 19.46 2.24 -12.56
CA PHE A 389 19.81 0.99 -11.87
C PHE A 389 19.14 -0.24 -12.50
N ALA A 390 17.90 -0.09 -12.96
CA ALA A 390 17.15 -1.14 -13.65
C ALA A 390 17.60 -1.37 -15.10
N GLY A 391 18.46 -0.50 -15.66
CA GLY A 391 18.85 -0.54 -17.07
C GLY A 391 17.84 0.10 -18.03
N ILE A 392 16.99 0.99 -17.51
CA ILE A 392 16.02 1.80 -18.27
C ILE A 392 16.61 3.19 -18.51
N GLY A 393 16.31 3.80 -19.65
CA GLY A 393 16.72 5.17 -19.95
C GLY A 393 16.22 6.17 -18.90
N ALA A 394 17.13 6.91 -18.26
CA ALA A 394 16.79 7.95 -17.28
C ALA A 394 16.20 9.21 -17.93
N GLN A 395 16.59 9.48 -19.18
CA GLN A 395 16.07 10.61 -19.96
C GLN A 395 14.58 10.42 -20.23
N GLY A 396 13.83 11.52 -20.23
CA GLY A 396 12.39 11.48 -20.48
C GLY A 396 11.53 11.02 -19.30
N ALA A 397 12.08 10.78 -18.11
CA ALA A 397 11.30 10.39 -16.93
C ALA A 397 10.14 11.37 -16.64
N MET A 398 10.41 12.67 -16.63
CA MET A 398 9.37 13.69 -16.47
C MET A 398 8.31 13.64 -17.59
N ARG A 399 8.74 13.49 -18.84
CA ARG A 399 7.83 13.40 -20.00
C ARG A 399 6.91 12.19 -19.88
N ASP A 400 7.46 11.01 -19.54
CA ASP A 400 6.69 9.78 -19.37
C ASP A 400 5.67 9.94 -18.21
N ILE A 401 6.04 10.58 -17.10
CA ILE A 401 5.13 10.87 -15.97
C ILE A 401 3.95 11.73 -16.44
N VAL A 402 4.23 12.82 -17.17
CA VAL A 402 3.19 13.73 -17.70
C VAL A 402 2.31 13.00 -18.70
N GLN A 403 2.89 12.19 -19.61
CA GLN A 403 2.13 11.40 -20.57
C GLN A 403 1.22 10.37 -19.88
N ALA A 404 1.68 9.74 -18.80
CA ALA A 404 0.88 8.81 -18.00
C ALA A 404 -0.30 9.47 -17.26
N MET A 405 -0.36 10.80 -17.18
CA MET A 405 -1.56 11.50 -16.69
C MET A 405 -2.70 11.46 -17.71
N SER A 406 -2.41 11.28 -19.00
CA SER A 406 -3.42 11.17 -20.06
C SER A 406 -4.29 9.93 -19.86
N SER A 407 -5.57 10.05 -20.24
CA SER A 407 -6.51 8.94 -20.10
C SER A 407 -6.08 7.73 -20.90
N SER A 408 -5.65 7.91 -22.16
CA SER A 408 -5.21 6.80 -23.03
C SER A 408 -4.03 6.03 -22.42
N THR A 409 -2.96 6.73 -22.03
CA THR A 409 -1.77 6.08 -21.46
C THR A 409 -2.09 5.39 -20.13
N ARG A 410 -2.95 5.98 -19.30
CA ARG A 410 -3.41 5.33 -18.06
C ARG A 410 -4.18 4.04 -18.35
N ARG A 411 -5.08 4.05 -19.33
CA ARG A 411 -5.84 2.86 -19.76
C ARG A 411 -4.88 1.76 -20.22
N GLU A 412 -3.92 2.11 -21.07
CA GLU A 412 -2.87 1.17 -21.52
C GLU A 412 -2.01 0.63 -20.37
N ALA A 413 -1.67 1.46 -19.38
CA ALA A 413 -0.95 1.02 -18.18
C ALA A 413 -1.75 -0.02 -17.38
N VAL A 414 -3.05 0.22 -17.19
CA VAL A 414 -3.94 -0.71 -16.49
C VAL A 414 -4.12 -1.99 -17.30
N ALA A 415 -4.34 -1.89 -18.61
CA ALA A 415 -4.40 -3.04 -19.54
C ALA A 415 -3.11 -3.87 -19.52
N ALA A 416 -1.95 -3.24 -19.29
CA ALA A 416 -0.66 -3.90 -19.13
C ALA A 416 -0.44 -4.49 -17.73
N GLY A 417 -1.41 -4.40 -16.82
CA GLY A 417 -1.37 -4.98 -15.48
C GLY A 417 -0.70 -4.11 -14.43
N LEU A 418 -0.46 -2.83 -14.71
CA LEU A 418 0.02 -1.88 -13.72
C LEU A 418 -1.15 -1.46 -12.81
N ILE A 419 -0.99 -1.68 -11.52
CA ILE A 419 -2.06 -1.48 -10.53
C ILE A 419 -2.62 -0.05 -10.58
N LEU A 420 -3.95 0.06 -10.62
CA LEU A 420 -4.68 1.29 -10.32
C LEU A 420 -4.92 1.37 -8.81
N ASP A 421 -4.12 2.15 -8.09
CA ASP A 421 -4.15 2.20 -6.62
C ASP A 421 -5.52 2.68 -6.09
N ASN A 422 -6.19 3.57 -6.82
CA ASN A 422 -7.53 4.04 -6.47
C ASN A 422 -8.60 2.91 -6.48
N ALA A 423 -8.42 1.86 -7.28
CA ALA A 423 -9.31 0.71 -7.30
C ALA A 423 -9.02 -0.28 -6.14
N MET A 424 -7.81 -0.24 -5.58
CA MET A 424 -7.44 -0.98 -4.36
C MET A 424 -8.04 -0.39 -3.09
N HIS A 425 -8.16 0.94 -3.07
CA HIS A 425 -8.53 1.72 -1.90
C HIS A 425 -9.95 2.28 -2.01
N VAL A 426 -10.89 1.49 -2.52
CA VAL A 426 -12.31 1.89 -2.52
C VAL A 426 -12.77 2.03 -1.07
N PHE A 427 -13.46 3.14 -0.82
CA PHE A 427 -14.02 3.49 0.47
C PHE A 427 -14.71 2.28 1.18
N HIS A 428 -14.37 2.06 2.45
CA HIS A 428 -14.79 0.91 3.30
C HIS A 428 -14.34 -0.50 2.88
N ALA A 429 -13.76 -0.77 1.70
CA ALA A 429 -13.52 -2.14 1.22
C ALA A 429 -12.61 -3.00 2.13
N GLN A 430 -11.57 -2.43 2.76
CA GLN A 430 -10.70 -3.17 3.69
C GLN A 430 -11.35 -3.43 5.05
N ALA A 431 -12.21 -2.53 5.51
CA ALA A 431 -12.92 -2.68 6.78
C ALA A 431 -13.90 -3.87 6.73
N ARG A 432 -14.52 -4.11 5.56
CA ARG A 432 -15.46 -5.21 5.33
C ARG A 432 -14.83 -6.58 5.63
N TYR A 433 -13.58 -6.84 5.23
CA TYR A 433 -12.97 -8.16 5.44
C TYR A 433 -12.38 -8.40 6.83
N ILE A 434 -12.23 -7.34 7.64
CA ILE A 434 -11.61 -7.41 8.97
C ILE A 434 -12.68 -7.25 10.09
N GLY A 435 -13.95 -7.03 9.72
CA GLY A 435 -15.12 -7.13 10.61
C GLY A 435 -15.24 -6.09 11.72
N THR A 436 -14.32 -5.11 11.79
CA THR A 436 -14.07 -4.37 13.05
C THR A 436 -13.98 -2.85 12.90
N ILE A 437 -14.05 -2.28 11.69
CA ILE A 437 -13.82 -0.84 11.48
C ILE A 437 -15.02 -0.19 10.79
N ASP A 438 -15.90 0.45 11.56
CA ASP A 438 -16.70 1.58 11.05
C ASP A 438 -16.14 2.83 11.69
N GLY A 439 -15.05 3.34 11.11
CA GLY A 439 -14.64 4.71 11.37
C GLY A 439 -15.58 5.67 10.63
N PRO A 440 -15.78 6.91 11.13
CA PRO A 440 -16.46 7.96 10.39
C PRO A 440 -15.78 8.18 9.02
N GLY A 441 -16.34 7.55 7.97
CA GLY A 441 -15.74 7.51 6.65
C GLY A 441 -15.44 8.91 6.10
N TRP A 442 -16.25 9.91 6.46
CA TRP A 442 -16.10 11.30 6.02
C TRP A 442 -14.69 11.87 6.23
N SER A 443 -13.98 11.47 7.30
CA SER A 443 -12.63 11.95 7.60
C SER A 443 -11.59 11.39 6.61
N SER A 444 -11.71 10.10 6.27
CA SER A 444 -10.90 9.45 5.24
C SER A 444 -11.22 9.99 3.85
N PHE A 445 -12.49 10.30 3.59
CA PHE A 445 -12.93 10.93 2.35
C PHE A 445 -12.25 12.29 2.18
N LEU A 446 -12.32 13.18 3.19
CA LEU A 446 -11.68 14.49 3.14
C LEU A 446 -10.17 14.39 2.90
N ALA A 447 -9.48 13.45 3.56
CA ALA A 447 -8.06 13.23 3.33
C ALA A 447 -7.77 12.83 1.88
N ASP A 448 -8.48 11.84 1.34
CA ASP A 448 -8.35 11.42 -0.06
C ASP A 448 -8.67 12.57 -1.05
N ARG A 449 -9.68 13.39 -0.76
CA ARG A 449 -10.03 14.55 -1.58
C ARG A 449 -8.95 15.62 -1.57
N VAL A 450 -8.41 15.99 -0.41
CA VAL A 450 -7.31 16.97 -0.34
C VAL A 450 -6.08 16.47 -1.09
N LEU A 451 -5.70 15.20 -0.91
CA LEU A 451 -4.56 14.62 -1.63
C LEU A 451 -4.80 14.55 -3.14
N THR A 452 -6.02 14.21 -3.57
CA THR A 452 -6.39 14.17 -4.99
C THR A 452 -6.41 15.57 -5.62
N LEU A 453 -7.09 16.53 -4.99
CA LEU A 453 -7.23 17.90 -5.47
C LEU A 453 -5.90 18.66 -5.44
N SER A 454 -5.01 18.34 -4.49
CA SER A 454 -3.65 18.89 -4.49
C SER A 454 -2.80 18.45 -5.70
N GLY A 455 -3.23 17.40 -6.41
CA GLY A 455 -2.51 16.78 -7.51
C GLY A 455 -1.59 15.62 -7.10
N LEU A 456 -1.40 15.37 -5.79
CA LEU A 456 -0.46 14.36 -5.31
C LEU A 456 -0.85 12.93 -5.71
N THR A 457 -2.11 12.55 -5.51
CA THR A 457 -2.60 11.20 -5.88
C THR A 457 -2.45 10.91 -7.38
N PRO A 458 -2.94 11.76 -8.32
CA PRO A 458 -2.77 11.51 -9.74
C PRO A 458 -1.30 11.56 -10.18
N TRP A 459 -0.46 12.42 -9.57
CA TRP A 459 0.98 12.44 -9.82
C TRP A 459 1.65 11.12 -9.47
N THR A 460 1.43 10.63 -8.23
CA THR A 460 1.99 9.38 -7.72
C THR A 460 1.59 8.19 -8.60
N GLN A 461 0.29 8.07 -8.92
CA GLN A 461 -0.23 7.03 -9.80
C GLN A 461 0.42 7.07 -11.19
N SER A 462 0.52 8.27 -11.77
CA SER A 462 1.07 8.45 -13.13
C SER A 462 2.57 8.14 -13.15
N ALA A 463 3.32 8.47 -12.09
CA ALA A 463 4.73 8.13 -12.00
C ALA A 463 4.96 6.61 -11.88
N ARG A 464 4.12 5.90 -11.13
CA ARG A 464 4.16 4.42 -11.05
C ARG A 464 3.84 3.77 -12.39
N HIS A 465 2.80 4.25 -13.08
CA HIS A 465 2.43 3.80 -14.42
C HIS A 465 3.53 4.10 -15.44
N ALA A 466 4.10 5.31 -15.42
CA ALA A 466 5.18 5.72 -16.31
C ALA A 466 6.44 4.86 -16.13
N PHE A 467 6.81 4.51 -14.89
CA PHE A 467 7.95 3.61 -14.66
C PHE A 467 7.68 2.22 -15.22
N GLY A 468 6.51 1.64 -14.92
CA GLY A 468 6.15 0.30 -15.40
C GLY A 468 6.09 0.21 -16.93
N LEU A 469 5.46 1.19 -17.58
CA LEU A 469 5.40 1.27 -19.05
C LEU A 469 6.79 1.47 -19.66
N ALA A 470 7.62 2.33 -19.08
CA ALA A 470 9.00 2.52 -19.54
C ALA A 470 9.81 1.22 -19.43
N PHE A 471 9.61 0.43 -18.38
CA PHE A 471 10.24 -0.88 -18.24
C PHE A 471 9.81 -1.84 -19.37
N MET A 472 8.50 -1.96 -19.61
CA MET A 472 7.96 -2.83 -20.67
C MET A 472 8.38 -2.39 -22.07
N ARG A 473 8.49 -1.07 -22.30
CA ARG A 473 9.03 -0.48 -23.52
C ARG A 473 10.50 -0.84 -23.69
N THR A 474 11.33 -0.67 -22.66
CA THR A 474 12.75 -1.05 -22.71
C THR A 474 12.95 -2.55 -22.93
N ALA A 475 12.08 -3.40 -22.36
CA ALA A 475 12.08 -4.82 -22.68
C ALA A 475 11.79 -5.06 -24.17
N ALA A 476 10.77 -4.42 -24.73
CA ALA A 476 10.43 -4.52 -26.16
C ALA A 476 11.56 -4.02 -27.08
N GLU A 477 12.18 -2.88 -26.76
CA GLU A 477 13.32 -2.32 -27.50
C GLU A 477 14.53 -3.27 -27.53
N ASN A 478 14.74 -4.03 -26.44
CA ASN A 478 15.81 -5.01 -26.35
C ASN A 478 15.41 -6.41 -26.82
N ALA A 479 14.18 -6.63 -27.28
CA ALA A 479 13.69 -7.95 -27.68
C ALA A 479 14.51 -8.58 -28.83
N VAL A 480 15.20 -7.77 -29.63
CA VAL A 480 16.11 -8.22 -30.69
C VAL A 480 17.42 -8.84 -30.16
N LYS A 481 17.80 -8.57 -28.91
CA LYS A 481 19.06 -9.02 -28.29
C LYS A 481 18.87 -10.34 -27.52
N SER A 482 19.85 -11.23 -27.60
CA SER A 482 19.94 -12.39 -26.69
C SER A 482 20.22 -11.94 -25.25
N PHE A 483 20.06 -12.83 -24.27
CA PHE A 483 20.18 -12.47 -22.85
C PHE A 483 21.57 -11.92 -22.49
N ASP A 484 22.63 -12.49 -23.06
CA ASP A 484 24.02 -12.08 -22.92
C ASP A 484 24.31 -10.71 -23.56
N GLN A 485 23.59 -10.34 -24.62
CA GLN A 485 23.70 -9.05 -25.30
C GLN A 485 22.89 -7.93 -24.63
N LEU A 486 22.07 -8.24 -23.61
CA LEU A 486 21.34 -7.22 -22.85
C LEU A 486 22.32 -6.27 -22.13
N PRO A 487 21.97 -4.98 -21.99
CA PRO A 487 22.72 -4.06 -21.14
C PRO A 487 22.90 -4.65 -19.73
N ASP A 488 24.11 -4.54 -19.17
CA ASP A 488 24.49 -5.21 -17.91
C ASP A 488 23.51 -4.94 -16.76
N ALA A 489 23.05 -3.69 -16.62
CA ALA A 489 22.09 -3.31 -15.58
C ALA A 489 20.71 -3.98 -15.77
N PHE A 490 20.25 -4.10 -17.02
CA PHE A 490 18.97 -4.74 -17.36
C PHE A 490 19.06 -6.26 -17.17
N ARG A 491 20.16 -6.87 -17.65
CA ARG A 491 20.47 -8.30 -17.44
C ARG A 491 20.57 -8.65 -15.96
N ALA A 492 21.24 -7.81 -15.16
CA ALA A 492 21.34 -7.98 -13.71
C ALA A 492 19.96 -7.84 -13.04
N THR A 493 19.11 -6.94 -13.52
CA THR A 493 17.74 -6.79 -13.01
C THR A 493 16.91 -8.06 -13.27
N PHE A 494 16.95 -8.60 -14.48
CA PHE A 494 16.30 -9.89 -14.78
C PHE A 494 16.81 -11.01 -13.87
N ALA A 495 18.14 -11.11 -13.70
CA ALA A 495 18.74 -12.13 -12.86
C ALA A 495 18.32 -12.02 -11.38
N ARG A 496 18.21 -10.79 -10.82
CA ARG A 496 17.77 -10.54 -9.44
C ARG A 496 16.37 -11.09 -9.14
N TYR A 497 15.50 -11.14 -10.15
CA TYR A 497 14.13 -11.66 -10.03
C TYR A 497 13.96 -13.05 -10.63
N GLY A 498 15.06 -13.72 -10.97
CA GLY A 498 15.02 -15.08 -11.49
C GLY A 498 14.47 -15.22 -12.90
N ILE A 499 14.50 -14.16 -13.72
CA ILE A 499 14.30 -14.25 -15.17
C ILE A 499 15.63 -14.71 -15.78
N ARG A 500 15.65 -15.94 -16.30
CA ARG A 500 16.84 -16.60 -16.84
C ARG A 500 16.92 -16.46 -18.37
N PRO A 501 18.05 -16.84 -19.01
CA PRO A 501 18.17 -16.78 -20.46
C PRO A 501 17.04 -17.47 -21.22
N ALA A 502 16.65 -18.68 -20.80
CA ALA A 502 15.55 -19.42 -21.41
C ALA A 502 14.19 -18.72 -21.26
N ASP A 503 13.95 -18.06 -20.12
CA ASP A 503 12.73 -17.28 -19.91
C ASP A 503 12.69 -16.07 -20.86
N TRP A 504 13.81 -15.36 -20.98
CA TRP A 504 13.95 -14.21 -21.88
C TRP A 504 13.81 -14.60 -23.34
N ASP A 505 14.43 -15.71 -23.77
CA ASP A 505 14.34 -16.18 -25.15
C ASP A 505 12.90 -16.54 -25.55
N ARG A 506 12.10 -17.05 -24.61
CA ARG A 506 10.67 -17.27 -24.84
C ARG A 506 9.92 -15.94 -24.98
N MET A 507 10.14 -14.99 -24.06
CA MET A 507 9.44 -13.69 -24.07
C MET A 507 9.80 -12.82 -25.29
N ARG A 508 11.08 -12.74 -25.64
CA ARG A 508 11.59 -11.82 -26.68
C ARG A 508 11.14 -12.16 -28.10
N ARG A 509 10.67 -13.39 -28.32
CA ARG A 509 10.19 -13.89 -29.62
C ARG A 509 8.71 -13.64 -29.85
N MET A 510 7.98 -13.19 -28.85
CA MET A 510 6.56 -12.89 -28.99
C MET A 510 6.33 -11.65 -29.85
N PRO A 511 5.15 -11.56 -30.51
CA PRO A 511 4.66 -10.30 -31.03
C PRO A 511 4.61 -9.25 -29.90
N LEU A 512 5.12 -8.06 -30.17
CA LEU A 512 5.10 -6.94 -29.22
C LEU A 512 3.78 -6.17 -29.36
N HIS A 513 3.23 -5.73 -28.24
CA HIS A 513 2.00 -4.93 -28.21
C HIS A 513 2.27 -3.50 -28.66
N ASP A 514 1.45 -2.95 -29.57
CA ASP A 514 1.51 -1.54 -29.97
C ASP A 514 0.49 -0.73 -29.17
N MET A 515 0.97 0.21 -28.34
CA MET A 515 0.12 1.12 -27.56
C MET A 515 -0.46 2.29 -28.38
N GLY A 516 -0.22 2.30 -29.70
CA GLY A 516 -0.47 3.42 -30.57
C GLY A 516 0.75 4.34 -30.71
N SER A 517 0.74 5.18 -31.75
CA SER A 517 1.86 6.07 -32.10
C SER A 517 3.21 5.36 -32.32
N GLY A 518 3.18 4.05 -32.62
CA GLY A 518 4.37 3.23 -32.88
C GLY A 518 5.14 2.80 -31.62
N VAL A 519 4.59 3.04 -30.41
CA VAL A 519 5.25 2.64 -29.15
C VAL A 519 4.93 1.19 -28.84
N LYS A 520 5.95 0.33 -28.90
CA LYS A 520 5.81 -1.10 -28.61
C LYS A 520 6.22 -1.43 -27.18
N ILE A 521 5.46 -2.33 -26.55
CA ILE A 521 5.75 -2.84 -25.20
C ILE A 521 5.65 -4.37 -25.15
N LEU A 522 6.39 -4.97 -24.21
CA LEU A 522 6.21 -6.38 -23.86
C LEU A 522 5.17 -6.48 -22.73
N ARG A 523 3.95 -6.94 -23.07
CA ARG A 523 2.80 -6.91 -22.16
C ARG A 523 2.67 -8.21 -21.35
N PRO A 524 2.54 -8.17 -20.01
CA PRO A 524 2.39 -9.36 -19.16
C PRO A 524 1.21 -10.27 -19.54
N GLN A 525 0.07 -9.69 -19.93
CA GLN A 525 -1.14 -10.43 -20.30
C GLN A 525 -0.89 -11.33 -21.50
N GLU A 526 -0.16 -10.83 -22.50
CA GLU A 526 0.19 -11.59 -23.69
C GLU A 526 1.18 -12.71 -23.35
N ILE A 527 2.10 -12.47 -22.39
CA ILE A 527 3.03 -13.51 -21.90
C ILE A 527 2.23 -14.65 -21.24
N ALA A 528 1.23 -14.30 -20.44
CA ALA A 528 0.37 -15.26 -19.76
C ALA A 528 -0.41 -16.11 -20.78
N GLU A 529 -1.03 -15.46 -21.76
CA GLU A 529 -1.86 -16.11 -22.79
C GLU A 529 -1.06 -16.99 -23.76
N ARG A 530 0.16 -16.58 -24.14
CA ARG A 530 0.94 -17.23 -25.21
C ARG A 530 2.06 -18.14 -24.70
N ILE A 531 2.55 -17.92 -23.48
CA ILE A 531 3.72 -18.63 -22.96
C ILE A 531 3.41 -19.37 -21.66
N ASP A 532 3.21 -18.63 -20.57
CA ASP A 532 3.08 -19.17 -19.22
C ASP A 532 2.67 -18.07 -18.21
N ASP A 533 1.60 -18.33 -17.46
CA ASP A 533 1.10 -17.46 -16.39
C ASP A 533 2.17 -17.11 -15.34
N LYS A 534 3.00 -18.07 -14.92
CA LYS A 534 3.99 -17.85 -13.84
C LYS A 534 5.15 -16.98 -14.32
N LEU A 535 5.50 -17.05 -15.60
CA LEU A 535 6.50 -16.18 -16.19
C LEU A 535 5.99 -14.74 -16.31
N ALA A 536 4.75 -14.56 -16.78
CA ALA A 536 4.10 -13.26 -16.80
C ALA A 536 4.03 -12.61 -15.41
N GLU A 537 3.66 -13.39 -14.40
CA GLU A 537 3.65 -12.95 -13.01
C GLU A 537 5.03 -12.57 -12.52
N ARG A 538 6.06 -13.39 -12.75
CA ARG A 538 7.43 -13.05 -12.33
C ARG A 538 7.93 -11.77 -12.98
N PHE A 539 7.60 -11.56 -14.26
CA PHE A 539 7.90 -10.33 -14.98
C PHE A 539 7.17 -9.12 -14.37
N LEU A 540 5.89 -9.26 -14.05
CA LEU A 540 5.09 -8.21 -13.44
C LEU A 540 5.47 -7.94 -11.97
N GLU A 541 5.79 -8.98 -11.19
CA GLU A 541 6.33 -8.90 -9.82
C GLU A 541 7.63 -8.07 -9.80
N MET A 542 8.53 -8.32 -10.76
CA MET A 542 9.75 -7.55 -10.94
C MET A 542 9.44 -6.09 -11.23
N ILE A 543 8.60 -5.81 -12.24
CA ILE A 543 8.27 -4.43 -12.62
C ILE A 543 7.68 -3.67 -11.43
N GLN A 544 6.70 -4.25 -10.74
CA GLN A 544 6.06 -3.59 -9.60
C GLN A 544 7.02 -3.40 -8.42
N SER A 545 7.94 -4.33 -8.20
CA SER A 545 8.96 -4.19 -7.15
C SER A 545 10.00 -3.11 -7.48
N GLU A 546 10.44 -3.01 -8.74
CA GLU A 546 11.33 -1.94 -9.19
C GLU A 546 10.63 -0.57 -9.19
N THR A 547 9.33 -0.52 -9.46
CA THR A 547 8.51 0.70 -9.33
C THR A 547 8.52 1.26 -7.91
N GLU A 548 8.60 0.43 -6.86
CA GLU A 548 8.67 0.94 -5.47
C GLU A 548 9.93 1.77 -5.21
N TYR A 549 11.05 1.49 -5.89
CA TYR A 549 12.25 2.32 -5.81
C TYR A 549 12.11 3.67 -6.52
N ALA A 550 11.27 3.73 -7.54
CA ALA A 550 11.01 4.97 -8.27
C ALA A 550 10.06 5.87 -7.50
N VAL A 551 8.95 5.29 -7.01
CA VAL A 551 7.89 6.00 -6.29
C VAL A 551 7.53 5.21 -5.02
N PRO A 552 8.23 5.50 -3.90
CA PRO A 552 8.04 4.80 -2.63
C PRO A 552 6.64 5.07 -2.05
N ASN A 553 5.70 4.11 -2.17
CA ASN A 553 4.31 4.29 -1.73
C ASN A 553 3.87 3.28 -0.65
N GLY A 554 4.62 2.20 -0.42
CA GLY A 554 4.37 1.31 0.72
C GLY A 554 5.10 -0.02 0.66
N SER A 555 5.60 -0.46 1.82
CA SER A 555 6.20 -1.79 2.04
C SER A 555 5.70 -2.36 3.37
N GLN A 556 5.41 -3.66 3.39
CA GLN A 556 5.04 -4.38 4.61
C GLN A 556 6.21 -4.36 5.61
N ARG A 557 7.46 -4.49 5.12
CA ARG A 557 8.67 -4.34 5.93
C ARG A 557 8.81 -2.97 6.57
N SER A 558 8.52 -1.90 5.83
CA SER A 558 8.60 -0.54 6.38
C SER A 558 7.53 -0.27 7.43
N LYS A 559 6.33 -0.78 7.20
CA LYS A 559 5.26 -0.72 8.18
C LYS A 559 5.65 -1.44 9.46
N VAL A 560 6.07 -2.71 9.36
CA VAL A 560 6.51 -3.52 10.50
C VAL A 560 7.74 -2.93 11.19
N ALA A 561 8.67 -2.30 10.47
CA ALA A 561 9.81 -1.64 11.11
C ALA A 561 9.40 -0.47 12.02
N LEU A 562 8.29 0.21 11.71
CA LEU A 562 7.80 1.36 12.48
C LEU A 562 6.79 0.97 13.57
N VAL A 563 5.93 -0.01 13.31
CA VAL A 563 4.83 -0.38 14.22
C VAL A 563 5.00 -1.76 14.85
N ASP A 564 5.94 -2.57 14.37
CA ASP A 564 6.16 -3.96 14.79
C ASP A 564 4.85 -4.76 14.91
N GLN A 565 4.56 -5.35 16.08
CA GLN A 565 3.34 -6.13 16.34
C GLN A 565 2.20 -5.29 16.92
N ASN A 566 2.36 -3.97 16.98
CA ASN A 566 1.40 -3.08 17.60
C ASN A 566 0.07 -3.02 16.83
N ARG A 567 -1.03 -3.31 17.52
CA ARG A 567 -2.39 -3.31 16.98
C ARG A 567 -3.13 -2.00 17.28
N PRO A 568 -4.05 -1.55 16.41
CA PRO A 568 -4.90 -0.39 16.68
C PRO A 568 -5.77 -0.56 17.94
N GLY A 569 -6.23 0.55 18.51
CA GLY A 569 -7.18 0.56 19.64
C GLY A 569 -6.57 0.57 21.04
N THR A 570 -5.26 0.78 21.18
CA THR A 570 -4.64 1.13 22.47
C THR A 570 -4.05 2.54 22.39
N PHE A 571 -4.01 3.30 23.49
CA PHE A 571 -3.50 4.67 23.47
C PHE A 571 -2.04 4.74 22.95
N LEU A 572 -1.13 3.97 23.56
CA LEU A 572 0.26 3.88 23.10
C LEU A 572 0.35 3.39 21.66
N GLY A 573 -0.50 2.43 21.29
CA GLY A 573 -0.50 1.89 19.95
C GLY A 573 -0.94 2.91 18.89
N GLU A 574 -1.94 3.72 19.19
CA GLU A 574 -2.43 4.78 18.30
C GLU A 574 -1.42 5.94 18.17
N VAL A 575 -0.68 6.27 19.25
CA VAL A 575 0.41 7.26 19.22
C VAL A 575 1.53 6.79 18.28
N VAL A 576 2.02 5.55 18.45
CA VAL A 576 3.07 4.97 17.60
C VAL A 576 2.64 4.94 16.13
N ARG A 577 1.40 4.55 15.84
CA ARG A 577 0.87 4.52 14.46
C ARG A 577 0.73 5.90 13.85
N SER A 578 0.36 6.90 14.64
CA SER A 578 0.31 8.30 14.20
C SER A 578 1.69 8.84 13.88
N PHE A 579 2.69 8.52 14.71
CA PHE A 579 4.09 8.83 14.42
C PHE A 579 4.58 8.11 13.16
N ALA A 580 4.28 6.81 13.05
CA ALA A 580 4.65 5.98 11.90
C ALA A 580 4.07 6.52 10.60
N GLN A 581 2.85 7.08 10.59
CA GLN A 581 2.27 7.67 9.39
C GLN A 581 3.15 8.80 8.82
N PHE A 582 3.66 9.71 9.66
CA PHE A 582 4.49 10.82 9.21
C PHE A 582 5.93 10.40 8.87
N LYS A 583 6.46 9.36 9.52
CA LYS A 583 7.80 8.83 9.26
C LYS A 583 7.82 7.72 8.19
N SER A 584 6.65 7.27 7.73
CA SER A 584 6.49 6.16 6.79
C SER A 584 7.31 6.34 5.53
N PHE A 585 7.24 7.51 4.89
CA PHE A 585 8.01 7.80 3.68
C PHE A 585 9.52 7.65 3.90
N GLY A 586 10.07 8.23 4.97
CA GLY A 586 11.50 8.10 5.29
C GLY A 586 11.92 6.67 5.59
N ALA A 587 11.08 5.91 6.30
CA ALA A 587 11.33 4.49 6.57
C ALA A 587 11.27 3.62 5.31
N VAL A 588 10.31 3.87 4.40
CA VAL A 588 10.25 3.19 3.11
C VAL A 588 11.47 3.52 2.27
N PHE A 589 11.83 4.81 2.17
CA PHE A 589 13.01 5.25 1.44
C PHE A 589 14.29 4.57 1.94
N LEU A 590 14.50 4.53 3.27
CA LEU A 590 15.62 3.85 3.91
C LEU A 590 15.64 2.35 3.63
N ILE A 591 14.50 1.67 3.74
CA ILE A 591 14.40 0.22 3.54
C ILE A 591 14.64 -0.16 2.08
N LEU A 592 14.16 0.65 1.13
CA LEU A 592 14.39 0.40 -0.28
C LEU A 592 15.83 0.76 -0.64
N HIS A 593 16.16 2.04 -0.65
CA HIS A 593 17.44 2.54 -1.15
C HIS A 593 18.61 2.12 -0.24
N GLY A 594 18.43 2.18 1.08
CA GLY A 594 19.44 1.76 2.06
C GLY A 594 19.77 0.28 1.93
N ARG A 595 18.77 -0.59 1.78
CA ARG A 595 19.02 -2.03 1.56
C ARG A 595 19.73 -2.27 0.22
N ARG A 596 19.35 -1.57 -0.85
CA ARG A 596 20.03 -1.68 -2.15
C ARG A 596 21.49 -1.24 -2.07
N MET A 597 21.77 -0.10 -1.43
CA MET A 597 23.15 0.35 -1.17
C MET A 597 23.92 -0.67 -0.34
N HIS A 598 23.34 -1.13 0.75
CA HIS A 598 23.93 -2.12 1.63
C HIS A 598 24.27 -3.42 0.89
N GLN A 599 23.39 -3.87 0.00
CA GLN A 599 23.65 -5.05 -0.84
C GLN A 599 24.79 -4.86 -1.82
N LEU A 600 24.88 -3.70 -2.47
CA LEU A 600 26.00 -3.40 -3.37
C LEU A 600 27.33 -3.40 -2.59
N LEU A 601 27.35 -2.77 -1.41
CA LEU A 601 28.53 -2.73 -0.53
C LEU A 601 28.92 -4.13 -0.05
N GLN A 602 27.96 -4.93 0.43
CA GLN A 602 28.22 -6.30 0.87
C GLN A 602 28.67 -7.23 -0.25
N ALA A 603 28.24 -6.99 -1.49
CA ALA A 603 28.68 -7.73 -2.67
C ALA A 603 30.05 -7.27 -3.20
N GLY A 604 30.79 -6.43 -2.47
CA GLY A 604 32.08 -5.88 -2.89
C GLY A 604 31.99 -4.85 -4.01
N GLN A 605 30.78 -4.42 -4.40
CA GLN A 605 30.55 -3.46 -5.47
C GLN A 605 30.56 -2.02 -4.94
N THR A 606 31.59 -1.66 -4.17
CA THR A 606 31.67 -0.38 -3.44
C THR A 606 31.55 0.83 -4.37
N ALA A 607 32.19 0.81 -5.53
CA ALA A 607 32.08 1.90 -6.52
C ALA A 607 30.64 2.08 -7.02
N LYS A 608 29.90 0.99 -7.29
CA LYS A 608 28.49 1.05 -7.69
C LYS A 608 27.59 1.50 -6.55
N GLY A 609 27.88 1.04 -5.33
CA GLY A 609 27.19 1.50 -4.12
C GLY A 609 27.37 3.01 -3.89
N ALA A 610 28.61 3.51 -4.00
CA ALA A 610 28.93 4.93 -3.89
C ALA A 610 28.32 5.75 -5.03
N ALA A 611 28.36 5.27 -6.28
CA ALA A 611 27.70 5.93 -7.41
C ALA A 611 26.19 6.01 -7.21
N TYR A 612 25.55 4.93 -6.73
CA TYR A 612 24.13 4.92 -6.42
C TYR A 612 23.79 5.92 -5.30
N ALA A 613 24.53 5.89 -4.19
CA ALA A 613 24.38 6.84 -3.07
C ALA A 613 24.57 8.29 -3.51
N GLY A 614 25.63 8.58 -4.28
CA GLY A 614 25.91 9.91 -4.81
C GLY A 614 24.81 10.38 -5.77
N SER A 615 24.33 9.51 -6.66
CA SER A 615 23.23 9.84 -7.58
C SER A 615 21.92 10.15 -6.84
N LEU A 616 21.61 9.40 -5.77
CA LEU A 616 20.48 9.70 -4.90
C LEU A 616 20.67 11.04 -4.19
N LEU A 617 21.83 11.28 -3.55
CA LEU A 617 22.10 12.52 -2.83
C LEU A 617 21.96 13.74 -3.75
N ILE A 618 22.60 13.71 -4.92
CA ILE A 618 22.58 14.81 -5.88
C ILE A 618 21.15 15.04 -6.37
N SER A 619 20.46 13.98 -6.81
CA SER A 619 19.10 14.11 -7.36
C SER A 619 18.11 14.60 -6.31
N THR A 620 18.09 14.00 -5.10
CA THR A 620 17.17 14.44 -4.04
C THR A 620 17.49 15.83 -3.53
N THR A 621 18.76 16.25 -3.54
CA THR A 621 19.15 17.63 -3.18
C THR A 621 18.68 18.63 -4.22
N LEU A 622 18.88 18.36 -5.52
CA LEU A 622 18.43 19.25 -6.60
C LEU A 622 16.91 19.42 -6.59
N PHE A 623 16.16 18.33 -6.45
CA PHE A 623 14.70 18.40 -6.36
C PHE A 623 14.19 18.90 -4.99
N GLY A 624 14.96 18.71 -3.92
CA GLY A 624 14.74 19.33 -2.62
C GLY A 624 14.85 20.86 -2.70
N ALA A 625 15.86 21.36 -3.40
CA ALA A 625 16.02 22.78 -3.71
C ALA A 625 14.83 23.32 -4.52
N LEU A 626 14.41 22.62 -5.58
CA LEU A 626 13.22 22.99 -6.34
C LEU A 626 11.98 23.04 -5.43
N SER A 627 11.79 22.05 -4.55
CA SER A 627 10.68 22.03 -3.60
C SER A 627 10.70 23.23 -2.65
N LEU A 628 11.87 23.61 -2.13
CA LEU A 628 12.02 24.80 -1.29
C LEU A 628 11.57 26.08 -2.02
N GLN A 629 11.98 26.23 -3.28
CA GLN A 629 11.58 27.39 -4.10
C GLN A 629 10.07 27.41 -4.34
N LEU A 630 9.49 26.28 -4.76
CA LEU A 630 8.06 26.16 -4.99
C LEU A 630 7.23 26.44 -3.71
N LYS A 631 7.68 25.94 -2.56
CA LYS A 631 7.05 26.23 -1.26
C LYS A 631 7.19 27.70 -0.87
N GLY A 632 8.32 28.34 -1.16
CA GLY A 632 8.52 29.77 -0.97
C GLY A 632 7.47 30.58 -1.75
N LEU A 633 7.39 30.31 -3.05
CA LEU A 633 6.44 30.95 -3.97
C LEU A 633 4.99 30.74 -3.52
N ALA A 634 4.59 29.51 -3.22
CA ALA A 634 3.24 29.18 -2.76
C ALA A 634 2.87 29.83 -1.40
N GLN A 635 3.85 30.32 -0.64
CA GLN A 635 3.65 31.04 0.62
C GLN A 635 3.72 32.56 0.46
N GLY A 636 3.79 33.08 -0.77
CA GLY A 636 3.84 34.51 -1.04
C GLY A 636 5.25 35.10 -0.92
N ARG A 637 6.29 34.26 -0.82
CA ARG A 637 7.70 34.68 -0.71
C ARG A 637 8.38 34.62 -2.08
N ASP A 638 9.37 35.47 -2.29
CA ASP A 638 10.30 35.32 -3.41
C ASP A 638 11.16 34.06 -3.23
N PRO A 639 11.76 33.52 -4.31
CA PRO A 639 12.78 32.48 -4.21
C PRO A 639 13.94 32.85 -3.26
N GLN A 640 14.51 31.84 -2.59
CA GLN A 640 15.74 31.99 -1.82
C GLN A 640 16.96 32.09 -2.73
N ASP A 641 17.94 32.91 -2.36
CA ASP A 641 19.23 32.97 -3.05
C ASP A 641 19.95 31.61 -2.96
N MET A 642 20.09 30.93 -4.09
CA MET A 642 20.72 29.61 -4.18
C MET A 642 22.24 29.66 -4.07
N ARG A 643 22.86 30.85 -4.06
CA ARG A 643 24.30 31.01 -3.79
C ARG A 643 24.62 30.84 -2.30
N ASN A 644 23.62 30.96 -1.43
CA ASN A 644 23.80 30.76 0.01
C ASN A 644 23.99 29.27 0.32
N LYS A 645 25.06 28.92 1.05
CA LYS A 645 25.33 27.54 1.48
C LYS A 645 24.22 26.98 2.38
N ALA A 646 23.57 27.83 3.17
CA ALA A 646 22.45 27.43 4.03
C ALA A 646 21.25 26.93 3.21
N PHE A 647 21.03 27.46 2.00
CA PHE A 647 19.98 26.98 1.09
C PHE A 647 20.21 25.53 0.69
N TRP A 648 21.44 25.16 0.32
CA TRP A 648 21.76 23.79 -0.06
C TRP A 648 21.74 22.83 1.13
N GLY A 649 22.11 23.28 2.33
CA GLY A 649 21.90 22.53 3.57
C GLY A 649 20.41 22.23 3.80
N ALA A 650 19.54 23.24 3.63
CA ALA A 650 18.09 23.06 3.69
C ALA A 650 17.56 22.16 2.56
N ALA A 651 18.16 22.21 1.36
CA ALA A 651 17.78 21.38 0.22
C ALA A 651 18.09 19.89 0.45
N ILE A 652 19.24 19.57 1.04
CA ILE A 652 19.60 18.21 1.46
C ILE A 652 18.60 17.68 2.49
N LEU A 653 18.25 18.52 3.49
CA LEU A 653 17.22 18.21 4.49
C LEU A 653 15.85 17.95 3.84
N GLN A 654 15.43 18.85 2.94
CA GLN A 654 14.14 18.77 2.25
C GLN A 654 14.04 17.57 1.30
N GLY A 655 15.14 17.18 0.66
CA GLY A 655 15.24 15.99 -0.19
C GLY A 655 15.28 14.67 0.58
N GLY A 656 15.29 14.70 1.93
CA GLY A 656 15.35 13.52 2.78
C GLY A 656 16.75 12.90 2.92
N GLY A 657 17.81 13.62 2.55
CA GLY A 657 19.18 13.09 2.52
C GLY A 657 19.75 12.72 3.89
N LEU A 658 19.46 13.47 4.95
CA LEU A 658 20.15 13.27 6.23
C LEU A 658 19.85 11.93 6.93
N GLY A 659 18.72 11.28 6.63
CA GLY A 659 18.40 9.98 7.24
C GLY A 659 19.29 8.83 6.76
N ILE A 660 19.85 8.94 5.54
CA ILE A 660 20.75 7.93 4.95
C ILE A 660 22.21 8.31 5.15
N TYR A 661 22.54 9.59 4.93
CA TYR A 661 23.92 10.06 4.88
C TYR A 661 24.44 10.51 6.24
N GLY A 662 23.58 10.56 7.27
CA GLY A 662 23.90 11.01 8.62
C GLY A 662 25.15 10.34 9.19
N ASP A 663 25.23 9.01 9.11
CA ASP A 663 26.37 8.25 9.63
C ASP A 663 27.63 8.32 8.74
N PHE A 664 27.47 8.60 7.43
CA PHE A 664 28.60 8.67 6.49
C PHE A 664 29.22 10.08 6.40
N LEU A 665 28.41 11.13 6.60
CA LEU A 665 28.85 12.54 6.57
C LEU A 665 29.20 13.08 7.97
N PHE A 666 28.63 12.52 9.04
CA PHE A 666 28.80 13.01 10.42
C PHE A 666 29.37 11.95 11.38
N SER A 667 30.12 10.97 10.88
CA SER A 667 30.78 9.94 11.71
C SER A 667 31.67 10.51 12.83
N ASN A 668 32.18 11.74 12.67
CA ASN A 668 32.97 12.45 13.68
C ASN A 668 32.14 13.24 14.71
N ILE A 669 30.83 13.40 14.51
CA ILE A 669 29.94 14.13 15.43
C ILE A 669 29.11 13.15 16.29
N ASN A 670 28.93 11.90 15.84
CA ASN A 670 28.15 10.85 16.52
C ASN A 670 28.92 10.07 17.62
N ARG A 671 29.84 10.72 18.35
CA ARG A 671 30.58 10.08 19.46
C ARG A 671 29.92 10.27 20.83
N GLN A 672 28.87 11.09 20.93
CA GLN A 672 28.02 11.22 22.12
C GLN A 672 26.64 10.63 21.81
N GLY A 673 26.28 9.59 22.56
CA GLY A 673 25.21 8.64 22.26
C GLY A 673 23.79 9.14 22.46
N ASP A 674 23.45 10.33 21.96
CA ASP A 674 22.07 10.80 21.88
C ASP A 674 21.60 10.79 20.42
N GLY A 675 21.04 9.64 20.02
CA GLY A 675 20.50 9.44 18.69
C GLY A 675 19.29 10.33 18.38
N PHE A 676 18.94 10.38 17.09
CA PHE A 676 17.86 11.08 16.37
C PHE A 676 16.43 11.08 17.00
N ALA A 677 16.27 10.50 18.19
CA ALA A 677 15.08 10.51 19.03
C ALA A 677 14.79 11.86 19.70
N THR A 678 15.67 12.86 19.70
CA THR A 678 15.44 14.12 20.43
C THR A 678 14.73 15.21 19.64
N THR A 679 14.51 15.06 18.32
CA THR A 679 13.73 16.01 17.49
C THR A 679 12.22 15.64 17.41
N LEU A 680 11.68 15.04 18.47
CA LEU A 680 10.37 14.36 18.53
C LEU A 680 9.18 15.32 18.77
N GLY A 681 8.98 16.27 17.87
CA GLY A 681 7.73 17.03 17.76
C GLY A 681 7.05 16.75 16.43
N GLY A 682 6.40 15.59 16.25
CA GLY A 682 5.60 15.33 15.03
C GLY A 682 4.42 16.31 14.90
N PRO A 683 3.76 16.44 13.73
CA PRO A 683 2.61 17.32 13.54
C PRO A 683 1.47 17.10 14.55
N VAL A 684 1.33 15.89 15.09
CA VAL A 684 0.38 15.55 16.16
C VAL A 684 0.77 16.22 17.48
N ILE A 685 2.06 16.17 17.84
CA ILE A 685 2.59 16.82 19.05
C ILE A 685 2.52 18.34 18.88
N GLN A 686 2.84 18.85 17.69
CA GLN A 686 2.66 20.28 17.38
C GLN A 686 1.20 20.71 17.53
N ARG A 687 0.23 19.90 17.11
CA ARG A 687 -1.20 20.20 17.30
C ARG A 687 -1.68 20.06 18.74
N ALA A 688 -1.19 19.06 19.47
CA ALA A 688 -1.45 18.94 20.90
C ALA A 688 -0.88 20.16 21.64
N ASN A 689 0.31 20.63 21.24
CA ASN A 689 0.90 21.86 21.75
C ASN A 689 0.11 23.10 21.34
N ASP A 690 -0.31 23.22 20.08
CA ASP A 690 -1.14 24.35 19.62
C ASP A 690 -2.51 24.38 20.33
N LEU A 691 -3.12 23.21 20.62
CA LEU A 691 -4.35 23.10 21.41
C LEU A 691 -4.10 23.41 22.90
N TRP A 692 -2.99 22.93 23.47
CA TRP A 692 -2.59 23.21 24.84
C TRP A 692 -2.36 24.71 25.04
N ASN A 693 -1.61 25.35 24.15
CA ASN A 693 -1.38 26.80 24.17
C ASN A 693 -2.73 27.55 24.13
N LEU A 694 -3.60 27.21 23.16
CA LEU A 694 -4.92 27.81 23.02
C LEU A 694 -5.80 27.67 24.29
N THR A 695 -5.70 26.54 25.00
CA THR A 695 -6.55 26.21 26.15
C THR A 695 -5.85 26.48 27.49
N ALA A 696 -5.05 25.54 27.99
CA ALA A 696 -4.40 25.63 29.29
C ALA A 696 -3.26 26.66 29.32
N GLY A 697 -2.55 26.89 28.22
CA GLY A 697 -1.48 27.88 28.11
C GLY A 697 -1.98 29.30 28.38
N ASN A 698 -3.07 29.71 27.73
CA ASN A 698 -3.70 31.02 28.02
C ASN A 698 -4.23 31.11 29.45
N VAL A 699 -4.75 30.03 30.02
CA VAL A 699 -5.23 30.02 31.42
C VAL A 699 -4.06 30.17 32.40
N VAL A 700 -2.93 29.51 32.14
CA VAL A 700 -1.71 29.65 32.94
C VAL A 700 -1.11 31.04 32.79
N GLN A 701 -1.02 31.59 31.58
CA GLN A 701 -0.56 32.97 31.32
C GLN A 701 -1.45 33.99 32.03
N LEU A 702 -2.77 33.80 31.99
CA LEU A 702 -3.73 34.63 32.70
C LEU A 702 -3.54 34.54 34.22
N ALA A 703 -3.30 33.34 34.74
CA ALA A 703 -3.07 33.09 36.17
C ALA A 703 -1.69 33.59 36.66
N SER A 704 -0.67 33.63 35.79
CA SER A 704 0.67 34.14 36.09
C SER A 704 0.82 35.64 35.85
N GLY A 705 -0.22 36.34 35.39
CA GLY A 705 -0.19 37.78 35.08
C GLY A 705 0.51 38.13 33.76
N GLU A 706 0.82 37.13 32.92
CA GLU A 706 1.35 37.33 31.57
C GLU A 706 0.24 37.73 30.58
N LYS A 707 0.62 38.42 29.50
CA LYS A 707 -0.34 38.77 28.44
C LYS A 707 -0.77 37.51 27.68
N THR A 708 -2.08 37.27 27.62
CA THR A 708 -2.65 36.15 26.87
C THR A 708 -2.62 36.41 25.36
N HIS A 709 -2.44 35.35 24.57
CA HIS A 709 -2.37 35.40 23.10
C HIS A 709 -3.51 34.63 22.42
N PHE A 710 -4.61 34.43 23.14
CA PHE A 710 -5.74 33.59 22.73
C PHE A 710 -6.21 33.80 21.28
N GLY A 711 -6.45 35.04 20.85
CA GLY A 711 -6.91 35.32 19.49
C GLY A 711 -5.90 34.91 18.40
N ARG A 712 -4.62 35.21 18.61
CA ARG A 712 -3.52 34.78 17.73
C ARG A 712 -3.40 33.26 17.67
N GLU A 713 -3.49 32.61 18.82
CA GLU A 713 -3.41 31.16 18.94
C GLU A 713 -4.61 30.45 18.34
N LEU A 714 -5.81 31.04 18.45
CA LEU A 714 -7.03 30.55 17.81
C LEU A 714 -6.91 30.58 16.29
N VAL A 715 -6.45 31.70 15.72
CA VAL A 715 -6.24 31.82 14.28
C VAL A 715 -5.14 30.87 13.81
N LYS A 716 -4.04 30.74 14.56
CA LYS A 716 -2.97 29.77 14.26
C LYS A 716 -3.49 28.33 14.26
N PHE A 717 -4.31 27.98 15.25
CA PHE A 717 -4.95 26.67 15.35
C PHE A 717 -5.88 26.42 14.17
N MET A 718 -6.77 27.37 13.82
CA MET A 718 -7.67 27.23 12.67
C MET A 718 -6.89 27.10 11.36
N LYS A 719 -5.95 28.01 11.10
CA LYS A 719 -5.06 27.97 9.92
C LYS A 719 -4.31 26.64 9.79
N GLY A 720 -3.89 26.06 10.91
CA GLY A 720 -3.21 24.77 10.95
C GLY A 720 -4.14 23.55 10.87
N SER A 721 -5.43 23.71 11.14
CA SER A 721 -6.37 22.60 11.34
C SER A 721 -7.49 22.51 10.30
N THR A 722 -7.74 23.56 9.50
CA THR A 722 -8.74 23.53 8.43
C THR A 722 -8.35 22.55 7.31
N PRO A 723 -9.10 21.47 7.09
CA PRO A 723 -8.86 20.56 5.96
C PRO A 723 -8.91 21.32 4.63
N GLY A 724 -7.97 21.04 3.72
CA GLY A 724 -7.90 21.70 2.41
C GLY A 724 -7.37 23.13 2.40
N GLY A 725 -7.27 23.81 3.55
CA GLY A 725 -6.71 25.16 3.66
C GLY A 725 -5.22 25.26 3.26
N THR A 726 -4.55 24.12 3.07
CA THR A 726 -3.16 24.03 2.64
C THR A 726 -2.98 23.59 1.19
N ILE A 727 -4.04 23.46 0.39
CA ILE A 727 -3.92 23.16 -1.04
C ILE A 727 -3.11 24.27 -1.73
N TRP A 728 -1.97 23.92 -2.34
CA TRP A 728 -0.92 24.89 -2.67
C TRP A 728 -1.36 26.06 -3.57
N TYR A 729 -2.30 25.85 -4.48
CA TYR A 729 -2.78 26.90 -5.39
C TYR A 729 -3.86 27.81 -4.79
N THR A 730 -4.55 27.40 -3.72
CA THR A 730 -5.53 28.23 -2.99
C THR A 730 -5.02 28.74 -1.66
N ARG A 731 -4.00 28.08 -1.10
CA ARG A 731 -3.45 28.33 0.24
C ARG A 731 -3.16 29.81 0.49
N LEU A 732 -2.47 30.46 -0.44
CA LEU A 732 -2.03 31.84 -0.23
C LEU A 732 -3.22 32.81 -0.13
N ALA A 733 -4.23 32.65 -0.99
CA ALA A 733 -5.46 33.44 -0.93
C ALA A 733 -6.24 33.16 0.38
N TRP A 734 -6.38 31.89 0.76
CA TRP A 734 -6.99 31.49 2.03
C TRP A 734 -6.30 32.14 3.23
N GLU A 735 -4.96 32.10 3.25
CA GLU A 735 -4.18 32.72 4.33
C GLU A 735 -4.35 34.24 4.35
N ARG A 736 -4.26 34.92 3.20
CA ARG A 736 -4.15 36.38 3.12
C ARG A 736 -5.49 37.12 3.19
N ILE A 737 -6.50 36.57 2.53
CA ILE A 737 -7.82 37.21 2.37
C ILE A 737 -8.74 36.85 3.54
N LEU A 738 -8.58 35.67 4.15
CA LEU A 738 -9.47 35.21 5.22
C LEU A 738 -8.77 35.13 6.56
N MET A 739 -7.71 34.33 6.69
CA MET A 739 -7.09 34.08 8.00
C MET A 739 -6.37 35.32 8.56
N ASP A 740 -5.62 36.04 7.74
CA ASP A 740 -4.91 37.25 8.17
C ASP A 740 -5.92 38.36 8.53
N GLN A 741 -7.07 38.44 7.85
CA GLN A 741 -8.15 39.37 8.19
C GLN A 741 -8.84 39.02 9.50
N LEU A 742 -9.07 37.73 9.73
CA LEU A 742 -9.55 37.27 11.02
C LEU A 742 -8.55 37.59 12.14
N GLN A 743 -7.24 37.45 11.90
CA GLN A 743 -6.22 37.82 12.89
C GLN A 743 -6.28 39.30 13.23
N PHE A 744 -6.52 40.20 12.26
CA PHE A 744 -6.74 41.62 12.57
C PHE A 744 -7.94 41.85 13.50
N LEU A 745 -8.99 41.05 13.38
CA LEU A 745 -10.19 41.17 14.22
C LEU A 745 -9.98 40.65 15.64
N VAL A 746 -9.12 39.65 15.85
CA VAL A 746 -9.00 38.93 17.14
C VAL A 746 -7.66 39.10 17.85
N ASP A 747 -6.64 39.65 17.20
CA ASP A 747 -5.29 39.87 17.75
C ASP A 747 -4.89 41.35 17.59
N PRO A 748 -4.88 42.15 18.68
CA PRO A 748 -4.55 43.58 18.62
C PRO A 748 -3.10 43.84 18.19
N GLU A 749 -2.24 42.82 18.22
CA GLU A 749 -0.83 42.90 17.80
C GLU A 749 -0.58 42.28 16.41
N ALA A 750 -1.63 41.95 15.65
CA ALA A 750 -1.53 41.30 14.34
C ALA A 750 -0.55 42.00 13.39
N ASP A 751 -0.63 43.34 13.29
CA ASP A 751 0.28 44.16 12.46
C ASP A 751 1.75 43.98 12.85
N LYS A 752 2.03 43.96 14.16
CA LYS A 752 3.38 43.79 14.69
C LYS A 752 3.89 42.39 14.37
N ALA A 753 3.07 41.37 14.56
CA ALA A 753 3.40 39.98 14.24
C ALA A 753 3.69 39.79 12.73
N PHE A 754 2.89 40.39 11.86
CA PHE A 754 3.10 40.35 10.41
C PHE A 754 4.39 41.04 9.98
N LYS A 755 4.68 42.24 10.52
CA LYS A 755 5.94 42.95 10.25
C LYS A 755 7.16 42.20 10.79
N GLN A 756 7.07 41.61 11.98
CA GLN A 756 8.14 40.78 12.55
C GLN A 756 8.42 39.57 11.65
N ARG A 757 7.38 38.89 11.15
CA ARG A 757 7.53 37.78 10.22
C ARG A 757 8.24 38.21 8.93
N GLN A 758 7.86 39.36 8.36
CA GLN A 758 8.51 39.89 7.15
C GLN A 758 9.99 40.19 7.40
N ARG A 759 10.32 40.85 8.53
CA ARG A 759 11.70 41.15 8.93
C ARG A 759 12.53 39.89 9.17
N PHE A 760 11.95 38.86 9.79
CA PHE A 760 12.61 37.58 10.01
C PHE A 760 13.02 36.93 8.68
N PHE A 761 12.12 36.83 7.71
CA PHE A 761 12.46 36.22 6.41
C PHE A 761 13.45 37.07 5.60
N ALA A 762 13.36 38.40 5.69
CA ALA A 762 14.33 39.28 5.07
C ALA A 762 15.72 39.13 5.70
N LYS A 763 15.81 39.00 7.02
CA LYS A 763 17.08 38.87 7.77
C LYS A 763 17.71 37.48 7.63
N GLU A 764 16.94 36.42 7.87
CA GLU A 764 17.46 35.05 7.94
C GLU A 764 17.66 34.41 6.57
N PHE A 765 16.80 34.75 5.59
CA PHE A 765 16.79 34.10 4.29
C PHE A 765 17.00 35.05 3.11
N GLY A 766 17.15 36.36 3.36
CA GLY A 766 17.20 37.36 2.28
C GLY A 766 15.90 37.42 1.46
N GLN A 767 14.79 36.87 1.97
CA GLN A 767 13.55 36.73 1.21
C GLN A 767 12.58 37.86 1.50
N GLN A 768 12.07 38.46 0.44
CA GLN A 768 10.95 39.39 0.49
C GLN A 768 9.64 38.68 0.15
N PHE A 769 8.52 39.33 0.44
CA PHE A 769 7.19 38.85 0.07
C PHE A 769 6.69 39.58 -1.19
N TRP A 770 6.18 38.82 -2.16
CA TRP A 770 5.41 39.36 -3.28
C TRP A 770 3.92 39.50 -2.92
N TRP A 771 3.47 38.67 -1.97
CA TRP A 771 2.19 38.81 -1.29
C TRP A 771 2.38 38.73 0.24
N ALA A 772 2.55 39.90 0.85
CA ALA A 772 2.88 40.03 2.26
C ALA A 772 1.71 39.65 3.19
N PRO A 773 2.00 39.09 4.39
CA PRO A 773 0.98 38.86 5.42
C PRO A 773 0.22 40.13 5.79
N GLY A 774 -1.08 39.99 6.06
CA GLY A 774 -1.97 41.11 6.38
C GLY A 774 -2.44 41.93 5.18
N ARG A 775 -2.11 41.53 3.95
CA ARG A 775 -2.52 42.24 2.74
C ARG A 775 -3.51 41.41 1.94
N THR A 776 -4.61 42.03 1.51
CA THR A 776 -5.69 41.37 0.75
C THR A 776 -5.35 41.16 -0.73
N ALA A 777 -4.34 41.85 -1.26
CA ALA A 777 -3.86 41.71 -2.63
C ALA A 777 -2.32 41.65 -2.68
N PRO A 778 -1.74 41.02 -3.72
CA PRO A 778 -0.30 41.04 -3.94
C PRO A 778 0.20 42.45 -4.25
N GLN A 779 1.38 42.82 -3.73
CA GLN A 779 1.98 44.14 -3.98
C GLN A 779 2.74 44.16 -5.30
N ARG A 780 3.23 42.99 -5.73
CA ARG A 780 4.07 42.82 -6.92
C ARG A 780 4.07 41.36 -7.37
N ALA A 781 4.63 41.10 -8.54
CA ALA A 781 4.96 39.74 -8.98
C ALA A 781 6.16 39.16 -8.19
N PRO A 782 6.29 37.82 -8.12
CA PRO A 782 7.47 37.17 -7.54
C PRO A 782 8.75 37.58 -8.27
N ASN A 783 9.81 37.92 -7.53
CA ASN A 783 11.12 38.22 -8.11
C ASN A 783 11.90 36.92 -8.33
N ILE A 784 11.75 36.29 -9.49
CA ILE A 784 12.42 35.03 -9.81
C ILE A 784 13.96 35.18 -9.83
N GLY A 785 14.47 36.37 -10.19
CA GLY A 785 15.90 36.68 -10.19
C GLY A 785 16.56 36.59 -8.80
N ALA A 786 15.77 36.67 -7.71
CA ALA A 786 16.26 36.48 -6.35
C ALA A 786 16.92 35.11 -6.14
N ALA A 787 16.53 34.08 -6.90
CA ALA A 787 17.15 32.76 -6.85
C ALA A 787 18.64 32.77 -7.25
N LEU A 788 19.01 33.70 -8.14
CA LEU A 788 20.38 33.94 -8.59
C LEU A 788 21.06 35.07 -7.80
N GLY A 789 20.37 35.57 -6.77
CA GLY A 789 20.83 36.63 -5.90
C GLY A 789 20.78 38.03 -6.50
N ALA A 790 19.86 38.24 -7.46
CA ALA A 790 19.50 39.58 -7.88
C ALA A 790 18.76 40.29 -6.73
N VAL A 791 19.32 41.42 -6.29
CA VAL A 791 18.67 42.29 -5.31
C VAL A 791 17.49 42.98 -5.99
N PRO A 792 16.32 43.14 -5.34
CA PRO A 792 15.21 43.87 -5.93
C PRO A 792 15.66 45.30 -6.28
N SER A 793 15.34 45.78 -7.47
CA SER A 793 15.46 47.20 -7.76
C SER A 793 14.59 47.97 -6.76
N PRO A 794 15.13 48.94 -6.01
CA PRO A 794 14.31 49.78 -5.16
C PRO A 794 13.32 50.53 -6.06
N ARG A 795 12.03 50.44 -5.72
CA ARG A 795 11.01 51.38 -6.17
C ARG A 795 10.55 52.18 -4.99
#